data_AF-A0A8C7KUM0-F1
#
_entry.id   AF-A0A8C7KUM0-F1
#
_cell.length_a   1.000
_cell.length_b   1.000
_cell.length_c   1.000
_cell.angle_alpha   90.00
_cell.angle_beta   90.00
_cell.angle_gamma   90.00
#
_symmetry.space_group_name_H-M   'P 1'
#
loop_
_entity.id
_entity.type
_entity.pdbx_description
1 polymer ?
#
loop_
_entity_poly.entity_id
_entity_poly.type
_entity_poly.pdbx_seq_one_letter_code
_entity_poly.pdbx_strand_id
1 'polypeptide(L)'
;FSLTIVSFQVSVKEEDWIVVTLEPSDLRENVTGYAARVMGEPRTHLLPFLNLTDPTATPLVFNSSHHGLCYTVSLLLRQGKTWSKSIQTPRPVVSVVITDYPEAPETGVVFEISSPENNVFSRVNISYAEGREQRSMLYKDFYKGKTVFKHWLPGTCYSNISFQLISEATVNRTTLVRRSDLTHEPRQHRTVPNPPLNISHKIVPLSQRVLPGGVPNSEVTQDTPRRARDVPLIEEQELQENQEIQEVISEEVVGGTTQVSYSSAPQGSNSSTGYAISISNTKNTEEETATQPYWPEPYGSPSPTDGEEEFVNAVVPEYEDSNEPGSAMSLPPEISVTPTRFPPILLELRWLPPRPPTTYDGFNVYIYRDGNSTETATVDENTHEFFTELTEPGTYRVQVTTLSSAGDCEARESTAYTGLTFYLSPSGEVLEQPQERPQGVSIRLLGSSTAAVSWALSSESHNGSLVSVLSLTCLRPSVSQRMENTYCSEENTTSDILSNLTPGAQYRVVVYHTNGPLISPPSEPVIIVIEPTGVRELVVYSLSPTAVILSWQRPYHVAFRKYVLQTFFFNPVTLASEWTTYYEIAATASVIASVRVTDLLPAWYYNFRVTMVTWGDPPLSCCDSSTVSFVTAPEAPHISSVDYNHGTLYVRWTYGELFIDMSHSRMLHWQVTAHGKKGSKRTYSTDVTRNVMGASLALPPGDIYNLTVSACTEGKRNSSVPNIIKLEPAPPRSLYAVNATHSSVTLLWSGEGVVDFYQVLLCSLFSLQAREPLTAQSHVVTVSSLLPSSSYNCSVISYSYSTPSEPAFIHISTTGTVSLHTHLYYRYSQPSYTSLLQVQSAFIHISTTVIMWVIQECGAETFVNFASFERDSKLPYNWRRSLFAFLTLLPSLTVLGPVLESPVQMDDFDAYLKDMSKDSAYKFSLQFEELKSVGLDLAHDAADLPINRPKNRYTNILPYDFSRVKVIYLHNDEGSDYINANYIPGYKSPREYIATQGPLPETRNDFWNMILQQKSHIIVMLTQCNERRRVKCDHYWPFTDEPVTYGEISVEMLSESESPEWTIRNFRLGYADESQDVLHLNYTSWPDHGVPTVNAIDSILQFVHIVRQQANRTKEPIVVHCSAGVGRTGTFIALDRLMQHIREHEYTDILGMVSEMRSHRLSMVQTEEQYVFIHQCVLLMWKKKTQSISSDVIYENISKS
;
A
#
# COMPACT_ATOMS: atom_id res chain seq x y z
N PHE A 1 -20.09 -71.33 -15.67
CA PHE A 1 -20.99 -70.47 -16.45
C PHE A 1 -20.16 -69.56 -17.34
N SER A 2 -20.26 -69.76 -18.66
CA SER A 2 -19.72 -68.84 -19.66
C SER A 2 -20.65 -67.63 -19.76
N LEU A 3 -20.26 -66.50 -19.15
CA LEU A 3 -20.95 -65.23 -19.37
C LEU A 3 -20.37 -64.58 -20.62
N THR A 4 -21.21 -64.47 -21.65
CA THR A 4 -20.92 -63.82 -22.93
C THR A 4 -20.46 -62.38 -22.73
N ILE A 5 -19.64 -61.91 -23.67
CA ILE A 5 -19.31 -60.49 -23.79
C ILE A 5 -20.61 -59.75 -24.12
N VAL A 6 -20.94 -58.73 -23.33
CA VAL A 6 -22.07 -57.81 -23.57
C VAL A 6 -21.50 -56.68 -24.43
N SER A 7 -21.78 -56.74 -25.73
CA SER A 7 -21.28 -55.81 -26.74
C SER A 7 -22.41 -55.01 -27.36
N PHE A 8 -23.24 -54.41 -26.50
CA PHE A 8 -24.34 -53.53 -26.90
C PHE A 8 -23.85 -52.49 -27.91
N GLN A 9 -24.53 -52.42 -29.05
CA GLN A 9 -24.01 -51.71 -30.21
C GLN A 9 -24.34 -50.22 -30.11
N VAL A 10 -23.30 -49.38 -30.25
CA VAL A 10 -23.41 -47.93 -30.36
C VAL A 10 -22.86 -47.53 -31.72
N SER A 11 -23.63 -46.74 -32.47
CA SER A 11 -23.25 -46.23 -33.78
C SER A 11 -23.71 -44.78 -33.93
N VAL A 12 -22.91 -43.93 -34.58
CA VAL A 12 -23.34 -42.58 -34.97
C VAL A 12 -23.89 -42.65 -36.39
N LYS A 13 -24.99 -41.94 -36.67
CA LYS A 13 -25.52 -41.75 -38.02
C LYS A 13 -25.37 -40.31 -38.48
N GLU A 14 -25.51 -40.11 -39.78
CA GLU A 14 -25.54 -38.80 -40.45
C GLU A 14 -26.54 -37.86 -39.73
N GLU A 15 -26.18 -36.57 -39.63
CA GLU A 15 -26.89 -35.52 -38.86
C GLU A 15 -26.88 -35.71 -37.32
N ASP A 16 -25.72 -36.02 -36.73
CA ASP A 16 -25.41 -35.88 -35.29
C ASP A 16 -26.23 -36.72 -34.30
N TRP A 17 -26.76 -37.88 -34.71
CA TRP A 17 -27.48 -38.80 -33.82
C TRP A 17 -26.64 -40.01 -33.38
N ILE A 18 -26.48 -40.16 -32.06
CA ILE A 18 -25.99 -41.41 -31.43
C ILE A 18 -27.15 -42.41 -31.35
N VAL A 19 -26.98 -43.56 -32.00
CA VAL A 19 -27.93 -44.67 -32.01
C VAL A 19 -27.39 -45.80 -31.14
N VAL A 20 -28.20 -46.25 -30.17
CA VAL A 20 -27.86 -47.35 -29.25
C VAL A 20 -28.88 -48.48 -29.37
N THR A 21 -28.40 -49.68 -29.65
CA THR A 21 -29.20 -50.90 -29.83
C THR A 21 -28.74 -52.00 -28.89
N LEU A 22 -29.69 -52.73 -28.30
CA LEU A 22 -29.43 -53.98 -27.60
C LEU A 22 -29.52 -55.13 -28.60
N GLU A 23 -28.54 -56.03 -28.56
CA GLU A 23 -28.65 -57.32 -29.22
C GLU A 23 -29.34 -58.35 -28.30
N PRO A 24 -29.91 -59.45 -28.85
CA PRO A 24 -30.37 -60.57 -28.05
C PRO A 24 -29.29 -61.13 -27.11
N SER A 25 -28.01 -60.95 -27.46
CA SER A 25 -26.78 -61.23 -26.71
C SER A 25 -26.69 -60.52 -25.35
N ASP A 26 -27.26 -59.31 -25.24
CA ASP A 26 -27.15 -58.44 -24.07
C ASP A 26 -28.24 -58.73 -23.02
N LEU A 27 -29.30 -59.42 -23.44
CA LEU A 27 -30.45 -59.78 -22.60
C LEU A 27 -30.07 -60.89 -21.59
N ARG A 28 -30.56 -60.75 -20.36
CA ARG A 28 -30.26 -61.64 -19.23
C ARG A 28 -31.52 -61.96 -18.45
N GLU A 29 -31.74 -63.23 -18.20
CA GLU A 29 -32.97 -63.83 -17.64
C GLU A 29 -33.41 -63.28 -16.26
N ASN A 30 -32.57 -62.52 -15.57
CA ASN A 30 -32.82 -61.98 -14.23
C ASN A 30 -32.76 -60.43 -14.15
N VAL A 31 -32.89 -59.72 -15.28
CA VAL A 31 -32.85 -58.24 -15.33
C VAL A 31 -34.23 -57.65 -15.63
N THR A 32 -34.66 -56.67 -14.83
CA THR A 32 -36.01 -56.06 -14.89
C THR A 32 -36.09 -54.77 -15.71
N GLY A 33 -34.98 -54.35 -16.32
CA GLY A 33 -34.91 -53.13 -17.11
C GLY A 33 -33.49 -52.83 -17.60
N TYR A 34 -33.37 -52.20 -18.76
CA TYR A 34 -32.12 -51.80 -19.39
C TYR A 34 -32.16 -50.30 -19.70
N ALA A 35 -31.01 -49.61 -19.60
CA ALA A 35 -30.89 -48.22 -20.02
C ALA A 35 -29.49 -47.90 -20.55
N ALA A 36 -29.43 -47.09 -21.60
CA ALA A 36 -28.20 -46.45 -22.04
C ALA A 36 -27.97 -45.16 -21.24
N ARG A 37 -26.83 -45.02 -20.57
CA ARG A 37 -26.42 -43.79 -19.89
C ARG A 37 -25.38 -43.05 -20.74
N VAL A 38 -25.73 -41.87 -21.22
CA VAL A 38 -24.87 -40.99 -22.01
C VAL A 38 -24.32 -39.88 -21.12
N MET A 39 -23.01 -39.64 -21.22
CA MET A 39 -22.28 -38.58 -20.51
C MET A 39 -21.42 -37.83 -21.53
N GLY A 40 -21.24 -36.52 -21.36
CA GLY A 40 -20.50 -35.66 -22.31
C GLY A 40 -21.00 -34.21 -22.21
N GLU A 41 -22.30 -34.06 -22.05
CA GLU A 41 -22.96 -32.81 -21.65
C GLU A 41 -22.96 -32.60 -20.13
N PRO A 42 -23.23 -31.36 -19.63
CA PRO A 42 -23.30 -31.04 -18.20
C PRO A 42 -24.33 -31.84 -17.39
N ARG A 43 -25.29 -32.51 -18.06
CA ARG A 43 -26.24 -33.44 -17.44
C ARG A 43 -26.01 -34.85 -17.99
N THR A 44 -25.93 -35.82 -17.09
CA THR A 44 -25.90 -37.24 -17.46
C THR A 44 -27.29 -37.70 -17.85
N HIS A 45 -27.46 -38.12 -19.10
CA HIS A 45 -28.73 -38.65 -19.62
C HIS A 45 -28.82 -40.16 -19.36
N LEU A 46 -30.02 -40.65 -19.06
CA LEU A 46 -30.29 -42.06 -18.79
C LEU A 46 -31.57 -42.47 -19.53
N LEU A 47 -31.37 -43.17 -20.64
CA LEU A 47 -32.40 -43.51 -21.63
C LEU A 47 -32.83 -44.98 -21.43
N PRO A 48 -34.03 -45.26 -20.89
CA PRO A 48 -34.50 -46.63 -20.69
C PRO A 48 -35.03 -47.24 -21.98
N PHE A 49 -34.68 -48.51 -22.24
CA PHE A 49 -35.30 -49.27 -23.31
C PHE A 49 -36.74 -49.66 -22.91
N LEU A 50 -37.70 -49.38 -23.80
CA LEU A 50 -39.12 -49.68 -23.61
C LEU A 50 -39.49 -50.98 -24.36
N ASN A 51 -40.43 -51.76 -23.80
CA ASN A 51 -40.86 -53.08 -24.31
C ASN A 51 -39.73 -54.08 -24.61
N LEU A 52 -39.12 -54.63 -23.55
CA LEU A 52 -38.11 -55.71 -23.61
C LEU A 52 -38.64 -57.08 -24.07
N THR A 53 -39.90 -57.17 -24.53
CA THR A 53 -40.56 -58.41 -24.96
C THR A 53 -40.63 -58.57 -26.48
N ASP A 54 -40.16 -57.60 -27.25
CA ASP A 54 -40.14 -57.61 -28.72
C ASP A 54 -38.69 -57.71 -29.23
N PRO A 55 -38.31 -58.73 -30.04
CA PRO A 55 -36.91 -58.92 -30.47
C PRO A 55 -36.32 -57.78 -31.31
N THR A 56 -37.17 -56.89 -31.87
CA THR A 56 -36.74 -55.67 -32.55
C THR A 56 -37.00 -54.43 -31.69
N ALA A 57 -36.48 -54.43 -30.47
CA ALA A 57 -36.56 -53.30 -29.55
C ALA A 57 -36.08 -52.00 -30.24
N THR A 58 -36.88 -50.95 -30.18
CA THR A 58 -36.63 -49.71 -30.92
C THR A 58 -35.28 -49.11 -30.53
N PRO A 59 -34.41 -48.73 -31.49
CA PRO A 59 -33.12 -48.12 -31.20
C PRO A 59 -33.32 -46.85 -30.36
N LEU A 60 -32.55 -46.71 -29.29
CA LEU A 60 -32.51 -45.44 -28.56
C LEU A 60 -31.67 -44.46 -29.36
N VAL A 61 -32.28 -43.34 -29.74
CA VAL A 61 -31.63 -42.29 -30.50
C VAL A 61 -31.41 -41.09 -29.58
N PHE A 62 -30.18 -40.59 -29.50
CA PHE A 62 -29.79 -39.45 -28.69
C PHE A 62 -29.15 -38.39 -29.58
N ASN A 63 -29.61 -37.14 -29.49
CA ASN A 63 -29.06 -36.04 -30.26
C ASN A 63 -27.73 -35.59 -29.64
N SER A 64 -26.66 -35.58 -30.43
CA SER A 64 -25.32 -35.14 -30.05
C SER A 64 -24.89 -33.84 -30.73
N SER A 65 -25.85 -32.97 -31.07
CA SER A 65 -25.68 -31.68 -31.77
C SER A 65 -24.67 -30.69 -31.18
N HIS A 66 -24.11 -30.95 -29.99
CA HIS A 66 -22.95 -30.21 -29.49
C HIS A 66 -21.65 -30.80 -30.07
N HIS A 67 -21.25 -30.32 -31.25
CA HIS A 67 -19.95 -30.67 -31.85
C HIS A 67 -18.79 -30.39 -30.88
N GLY A 68 -17.74 -31.23 -30.95
CA GLY A 68 -16.53 -31.11 -30.12
C GLY A 68 -16.59 -31.82 -28.76
N LEU A 69 -17.78 -32.23 -28.28
CA LEU A 69 -17.89 -32.97 -27.01
C LEU A 69 -17.61 -34.48 -27.16
N CYS A 70 -16.85 -35.06 -26.22
CA CYS A 70 -16.54 -36.49 -26.19
C CYS A 70 -17.62 -37.28 -25.42
N TYR A 71 -18.55 -37.88 -26.16
CA TYR A 71 -19.68 -38.62 -25.56
C TYR A 71 -19.29 -40.05 -25.13
N THR A 72 -19.45 -40.33 -23.84
CA THR A 72 -19.29 -41.66 -23.23
C THR A 72 -20.65 -42.32 -23.01
N VAL A 73 -20.94 -43.37 -23.77
CA VAL A 73 -22.16 -44.21 -23.60
C VAL A 73 -21.83 -45.43 -22.73
N SER A 74 -22.70 -45.76 -21.77
CA SER A 74 -22.53 -46.89 -20.85
C SER A 74 -23.86 -47.58 -20.53
N LEU A 75 -23.92 -48.90 -20.71
CA LEU A 75 -25.12 -49.68 -20.43
C LEU A 75 -25.33 -49.89 -18.91
N LEU A 76 -26.55 -49.66 -18.44
CA LEU A 76 -26.98 -49.90 -17.07
C LEU A 76 -28.04 -50.99 -16.99
N LEU A 77 -27.95 -51.82 -15.94
CA LEU A 77 -28.88 -52.89 -15.64
C LEU A 77 -29.73 -52.51 -14.43
N ARG A 78 -31.04 -52.75 -14.48
CA ARG A 78 -31.98 -52.56 -13.38
C ARG A 78 -32.42 -53.88 -12.80
N GLN A 79 -32.21 -54.06 -11.50
CA GLN A 79 -32.68 -55.23 -10.76
C GLN A 79 -33.57 -54.75 -9.59
N GLY A 80 -34.89 -54.68 -9.85
CA GLY A 80 -35.87 -54.10 -8.92
C GLY A 80 -35.88 -52.57 -8.94
N LYS A 81 -35.54 -51.94 -7.79
CA LYS A 81 -35.59 -50.48 -7.61
C LYS A 81 -34.26 -49.75 -7.83
N THR A 82 -33.15 -50.47 -8.03
CA THR A 82 -31.80 -49.89 -8.16
C THR A 82 -31.15 -50.21 -9.51
N TRP A 83 -30.26 -49.30 -9.94
CA TRP A 83 -29.42 -49.41 -11.14
C TRP A 83 -27.97 -49.71 -10.74
N SER A 84 -27.26 -50.49 -11.56
CA SER A 84 -25.83 -50.80 -11.38
C SER A 84 -24.91 -49.61 -11.68
N LYS A 85 -23.69 -49.57 -11.10
CA LYS A 85 -22.60 -48.72 -11.62
C LYS A 85 -21.95 -49.37 -12.87
N SER A 86 -21.40 -48.54 -13.74
CA SER A 86 -20.71 -48.96 -14.97
C SER A 86 -19.39 -49.70 -14.67
N ILE A 87 -19.00 -50.58 -15.59
CA ILE A 87 -17.72 -51.30 -15.59
C ILE A 87 -16.91 -50.84 -16.81
N GLN A 88 -15.60 -50.63 -16.65
CA GLN A 88 -14.66 -50.31 -17.74
C GLN A 88 -13.46 -51.28 -17.68
N THR A 89 -12.78 -51.46 -18.82
CA THR A 89 -11.59 -52.30 -18.96
C THR A 89 -10.34 -51.42 -19.15
N PRO A 90 -9.23 -51.66 -18.41
CA PRO A 90 -8.03 -50.86 -18.53
C PRO A 90 -7.34 -51.06 -19.89
N ARG A 91 -6.94 -49.96 -20.53
CA ARG A 91 -6.14 -49.94 -21.77
C ARG A 91 -4.64 -50.08 -21.46
N PRO A 92 -3.82 -50.60 -22.39
CA PRO A 92 -2.39 -50.83 -22.17
C PRO A 92 -1.56 -49.55 -22.11
N VAL A 93 -0.29 -49.73 -21.69
CA VAL A 93 0.74 -48.68 -21.56
C VAL A 93 1.17 -48.19 -22.94
N VAL A 94 1.33 -46.88 -23.09
CA VAL A 94 1.74 -46.23 -24.36
C VAL A 94 3.25 -45.98 -24.38
N SER A 95 3.82 -45.39 -23.33
CA SER A 95 5.25 -45.18 -23.19
C SER A 95 5.68 -45.19 -21.73
N VAL A 96 6.98 -45.45 -21.49
CA VAL A 96 7.59 -45.39 -20.16
C VAL A 96 8.92 -44.65 -20.22
N VAL A 97 9.11 -43.75 -19.27
CA VAL A 97 10.36 -43.04 -18.96
C VAL A 97 10.85 -43.49 -17.58
N ILE A 98 12.17 -43.61 -17.42
CA ILE A 98 12.84 -44.07 -16.21
C ILE A 98 13.92 -43.04 -15.86
N THR A 99 13.93 -42.53 -14.62
CA THR A 99 14.92 -41.56 -14.14
C THR A 99 15.31 -41.84 -12.69
N ASP A 100 16.50 -41.45 -12.26
CA ASP A 100 16.94 -41.63 -10.87
C ASP A 100 16.12 -40.75 -9.89
N TYR A 101 15.97 -41.17 -8.63
CA TYR A 101 15.20 -40.46 -7.62
C TYR A 101 16.08 -39.50 -6.80
N PRO A 102 15.86 -38.17 -6.83
CA PRO A 102 16.84 -37.19 -6.35
C PRO A 102 17.28 -37.29 -4.89
N GLU A 103 16.46 -37.81 -3.97
CA GLU A 103 16.85 -37.93 -2.55
C GLU A 103 17.64 -39.22 -2.23
N ALA A 104 17.75 -40.16 -3.18
CA ALA A 104 18.42 -41.45 -3.01
C ALA A 104 18.74 -42.11 -4.37
N PRO A 105 19.55 -41.46 -5.25
CA PRO A 105 19.77 -41.92 -6.63
C PRO A 105 20.52 -43.26 -6.74
N GLU A 106 21.11 -43.75 -5.65
CA GLU A 106 21.82 -45.03 -5.58
C GLU A 106 20.86 -46.22 -5.54
N THR A 107 19.65 -46.05 -5.01
CA THR A 107 18.67 -47.14 -4.81
C THR A 107 17.28 -46.83 -5.33
N GLY A 108 16.98 -45.54 -5.54
CA GLY A 108 15.69 -45.00 -5.91
C GLY A 108 15.60 -44.64 -7.39
N VAL A 109 14.55 -45.13 -8.04
CA VAL A 109 14.24 -44.85 -9.44
C VAL A 109 12.77 -44.44 -9.56
N VAL A 110 12.49 -43.44 -10.40
CA VAL A 110 11.16 -42.97 -10.76
C VAL A 110 10.73 -43.61 -12.07
N PHE A 111 9.51 -44.16 -12.08
CA PHE A 111 8.86 -44.64 -13.30
C PHE A 111 7.74 -43.67 -13.66
N GLU A 112 7.80 -43.12 -14.87
CA GLU A 112 6.76 -42.28 -15.46
C GLU A 112 6.14 -43.00 -16.66
N ILE A 113 4.89 -43.41 -16.49
CA ILE A 113 4.18 -44.35 -17.36
C ILE A 113 2.99 -43.62 -17.96
N SER A 114 3.01 -43.42 -19.28
CA SER A 114 1.88 -42.85 -20.01
C SER A 114 0.86 -43.94 -20.36
N SER A 115 -0.42 -43.61 -20.25
CA SER A 115 -1.52 -44.46 -20.69
C SER A 115 -2.69 -43.59 -21.18
N PRO A 116 -3.60 -44.11 -22.02
CA PRO A 116 -4.68 -43.31 -22.58
C PRO A 116 -5.57 -42.70 -21.50
N GLU A 117 -6.15 -41.53 -21.79
CA GLU A 117 -7.01 -40.81 -20.85
C GLU A 117 -8.23 -41.63 -20.41
N ASN A 118 -8.71 -41.33 -19.21
CA ASN A 118 -9.79 -42.05 -18.51
C ASN A 118 -9.47 -43.49 -18.07
N ASN A 119 -8.21 -43.95 -18.14
CA ASN A 119 -7.76 -45.18 -17.46
C ASN A 119 -7.80 -45.02 -15.93
N VAL A 120 -8.51 -45.91 -15.23
CA VAL A 120 -8.44 -46.03 -13.76
C VAL A 120 -7.86 -47.39 -13.37
N PHE A 121 -6.60 -47.37 -12.98
CA PHE A 121 -5.84 -48.50 -12.42
C PHE A 121 -5.66 -48.33 -10.91
N SER A 122 -5.35 -49.43 -10.23
CA SER A 122 -5.11 -49.47 -8.78
C SER A 122 -3.78 -50.12 -8.38
N ARG A 123 -3.10 -50.79 -9.33
CA ARG A 123 -1.78 -51.42 -9.15
C ARG A 123 -1.03 -51.47 -10.49
N VAL A 124 0.29 -51.60 -10.42
CA VAL A 124 1.14 -51.90 -11.58
C VAL A 124 2.04 -53.10 -11.24
N ASN A 125 2.14 -54.05 -12.16
CA ASN A 125 3.08 -55.17 -12.06
C ASN A 125 4.30 -54.85 -12.93
N ILE A 126 5.49 -54.84 -12.32
CA ILE A 126 6.76 -54.48 -12.97
C ILE A 126 7.59 -55.75 -13.09
N SER A 127 7.98 -56.11 -14.31
CA SER A 127 8.87 -57.25 -14.60
C SER A 127 10.19 -56.76 -15.17
N TYR A 128 11.31 -57.31 -14.72
CA TYR A 128 12.66 -56.90 -15.13
C TYR A 128 13.64 -58.07 -15.03
N ALA A 129 14.80 -57.96 -15.67
CA ALA A 129 15.91 -58.88 -15.55
C ALA A 129 17.05 -58.27 -14.72
N GLU A 130 17.61 -59.08 -13.83
CA GLU A 130 18.77 -58.77 -12.99
C GLU A 130 19.87 -59.77 -13.35
N GLY A 131 20.74 -59.36 -14.29
CA GLY A 131 21.69 -60.26 -14.96
C GLY A 131 20.99 -61.39 -15.72
N ARG A 132 20.94 -62.59 -15.12
CA ARG A 132 20.27 -63.78 -15.70
C ARG A 132 18.95 -64.14 -15.02
N GLU A 133 18.58 -63.48 -13.92
CA GLU A 133 17.33 -63.76 -13.20
C GLU A 133 16.21 -62.85 -13.66
N GLN A 134 15.08 -63.42 -14.08
CA GLN A 134 13.86 -62.65 -14.36
C GLN A 134 13.05 -62.51 -13.07
N ARG A 135 12.77 -61.27 -12.66
CA ARG A 135 12.06 -60.92 -11.43
C ARG A 135 10.80 -60.10 -11.75
N SER A 136 9.79 -60.14 -10.88
CA SER A 136 8.55 -59.39 -11.06
C SER A 136 7.92 -58.98 -9.73
N MET A 137 7.46 -57.74 -9.61
CA MET A 137 6.90 -57.18 -8.38
C MET A 137 5.60 -56.39 -8.63
N LEU A 138 4.60 -56.63 -7.77
CA LEU A 138 3.31 -55.94 -7.80
C LEU A 138 3.34 -54.70 -6.88
N TYR A 139 3.37 -53.51 -7.49
CA TYR A 139 3.34 -52.23 -6.80
C TYR A 139 1.91 -51.69 -6.63
N LYS A 140 1.64 -51.00 -5.52
CA LYS A 140 0.29 -50.55 -5.13
C LYS A 140 0.12 -49.03 -5.16
N ASP A 141 1.17 -48.28 -4.84
CA ASP A 141 1.12 -46.83 -4.68
C ASP A 141 1.52 -46.16 -6.00
N PHE A 142 0.54 -46.05 -6.91
CA PHE A 142 0.72 -45.59 -8.29
C PHE A 142 -0.35 -44.54 -8.63
N TYR A 143 0.06 -43.28 -8.82
CA TYR A 143 -0.84 -42.13 -8.93
C TYR A 143 -0.44 -41.24 -10.11
N LYS A 144 -1.42 -40.84 -10.94
CA LYS A 144 -1.22 -40.01 -12.15
C LYS A 144 -0.07 -40.50 -13.06
N GLY A 145 0.15 -41.80 -13.16
CA GLY A 145 1.19 -42.40 -14.02
C GLY A 145 2.61 -42.37 -13.45
N LYS A 146 2.86 -41.79 -12.26
CA LYS A 146 4.19 -41.77 -11.63
C LYS A 146 4.26 -42.65 -10.38
N THR A 147 5.42 -43.25 -10.14
CA THR A 147 5.76 -43.88 -8.85
C THR A 147 7.27 -43.95 -8.63
N VAL A 148 7.69 -44.17 -7.38
CA VAL A 148 9.09 -44.20 -6.94
C VAL A 148 9.39 -45.58 -6.36
N PHE A 149 10.45 -46.22 -6.86
CA PHE A 149 10.86 -47.56 -6.48
C PHE A 149 12.26 -47.52 -5.84
N LYS A 150 12.37 -47.90 -4.56
CA LYS A 150 13.59 -47.77 -3.74
C LYS A 150 14.23 -49.12 -3.34
N HIS A 151 14.10 -50.15 -4.19
CA HIS A 151 14.54 -51.53 -3.89
C HIS A 151 15.49 -52.12 -4.94
N TRP A 152 16.14 -51.30 -5.76
CA TRP A 152 17.22 -51.76 -6.64
C TRP A 152 18.59 -51.54 -5.97
N LEU A 153 19.53 -52.42 -6.27
CA LEU A 153 20.91 -52.37 -5.77
C LEU A 153 21.71 -51.26 -6.47
N PRO A 154 22.58 -50.51 -5.77
CA PRO A 154 23.46 -49.50 -6.35
C PRO A 154 24.39 -50.04 -7.45
N GLY A 155 24.63 -49.20 -8.45
CA GLY A 155 25.50 -49.49 -9.59
C GLY A 155 25.06 -50.67 -10.49
N THR A 156 23.86 -51.22 -10.32
CA THR A 156 23.45 -52.46 -11.00
C THR A 156 22.64 -52.14 -12.27
N CYS A 157 22.97 -52.82 -13.37
CA CYS A 157 22.21 -52.73 -14.63
C CYS A 157 21.00 -53.67 -14.61
N TYR A 158 19.81 -53.11 -14.82
CA TYR A 158 18.55 -53.82 -14.98
C TYR A 158 18.07 -53.70 -16.42
N SER A 159 17.69 -54.82 -17.03
CA SER A 159 17.26 -54.87 -18.44
C SER A 159 15.88 -55.53 -18.59
N ASN A 160 15.31 -55.51 -19.80
CA ASN A 160 14.00 -56.09 -20.11
C ASN A 160 12.85 -55.58 -19.18
N ILE A 161 12.94 -54.32 -18.74
CA ILE A 161 12.01 -53.69 -17.79
C ILE A 161 10.68 -53.43 -18.50
N SER A 162 9.58 -53.93 -17.93
CA SER A 162 8.25 -53.99 -18.55
C SER A 162 7.12 -53.83 -17.53
N PHE A 163 6.01 -53.19 -17.93
CA PHE A 163 4.97 -52.68 -17.02
C PHE A 163 3.54 -53.10 -17.41
N GLN A 164 2.86 -53.87 -16.55
CA GLN A 164 1.46 -54.27 -16.74
C GLN A 164 0.53 -53.53 -15.75
N LEU A 165 -0.39 -52.71 -16.27
CA LEU A 165 -1.41 -52.02 -15.45
C LEU A 165 -2.51 -52.99 -15.00
N ILE A 166 -2.98 -52.82 -13.76
CA ILE A 166 -4.01 -53.65 -13.14
C ILE A 166 -5.09 -52.77 -12.50
N SER A 167 -6.35 -53.07 -12.82
CA SER A 167 -7.54 -52.42 -12.25
C SER A 167 -8.33 -53.43 -11.42
N GLU A 168 -8.62 -53.08 -10.17
CA GLU A 168 -9.36 -53.91 -9.21
C GLU A 168 -10.67 -53.21 -8.79
N ALA A 169 -11.80 -53.89 -8.93
CA ALA A 169 -13.12 -53.36 -8.60
C ALA A 169 -13.91 -54.33 -7.70
N THR A 170 -14.28 -53.89 -6.51
CA THR A 170 -15.01 -54.73 -5.54
C THR A 170 -16.52 -54.63 -5.76
N VAL A 171 -17.14 -55.70 -6.24
CA VAL A 171 -18.59 -55.80 -6.47
C VAL A 171 -19.16 -56.92 -5.61
N ASN A 172 -20.20 -56.63 -4.82
CA ASN A 172 -20.87 -57.58 -3.92
C ASN A 172 -19.91 -58.42 -3.05
N ARG A 173 -18.90 -57.76 -2.45
CA ARG A 173 -17.81 -58.37 -1.65
C ARG A 173 -16.87 -59.32 -2.41
N THR A 174 -16.97 -59.41 -3.74
CA THR A 174 -15.99 -60.11 -4.59
C THR A 174 -15.13 -59.11 -5.35
N THR A 175 -13.81 -59.33 -5.38
CA THR A 175 -12.86 -58.45 -6.07
C THR A 175 -12.67 -58.90 -7.51
N LEU A 176 -13.15 -58.11 -8.47
CA LEU A 176 -12.90 -58.33 -9.89
C LEU A 176 -11.57 -57.68 -10.27
N VAL A 177 -10.67 -58.44 -10.91
CA VAL A 177 -9.35 -57.98 -11.32
C VAL A 177 -9.24 -58.05 -12.85
N ARG A 178 -8.82 -56.97 -13.49
CA ARG A 178 -8.46 -56.92 -14.91
C ARG A 178 -7.03 -56.40 -15.07
N ARG A 179 -6.30 -56.98 -16.02
CA ARG A 179 -4.94 -56.58 -16.40
C ARG A 179 -4.96 -56.05 -17.83
N SER A 180 -4.02 -55.16 -18.13
CA SER A 180 -3.74 -54.70 -19.49
C SER A 180 -2.74 -55.61 -20.22
N ASP A 181 -2.69 -55.47 -21.54
CA ASP A 181 -1.67 -56.11 -22.38
C ASP A 181 -0.30 -55.41 -22.26
N LEU A 182 0.76 -56.10 -22.66
CA LEU A 182 2.13 -55.59 -22.70
C LEU A 182 2.48 -55.17 -24.13
N THR A 183 2.38 -53.87 -24.43
CA THR A 183 2.50 -53.32 -25.80
C THR A 183 3.62 -52.29 -26.00
N HIS A 184 4.39 -51.98 -24.96
CA HIS A 184 5.54 -51.07 -25.04
C HIS A 184 6.85 -51.87 -25.16
N GLU A 185 7.88 -51.25 -25.73
CA GLU A 185 9.22 -51.84 -25.78
C GLU A 185 9.83 -51.97 -24.38
N PRO A 186 10.52 -53.08 -24.06
CA PRO A 186 11.24 -53.20 -22.81
C PRO A 186 12.34 -52.13 -22.67
N ARG A 187 12.55 -51.63 -21.44
CA ARG A 187 13.59 -50.63 -21.13
C ARG A 187 14.76 -51.25 -20.34
N GLN A 188 15.83 -50.47 -20.20
CA GLN A 188 16.99 -50.78 -19.37
C GLN A 188 17.43 -49.54 -18.59
N HIS A 189 18.02 -49.72 -17.41
CA HIS A 189 18.48 -48.64 -16.52
C HIS A 189 19.62 -49.12 -15.61
N ARG A 190 20.57 -48.23 -15.28
CA ARG A 190 21.62 -48.47 -14.29
C ARG A 190 21.48 -47.46 -13.15
N THR A 191 21.36 -47.97 -11.92
CA THR A 191 21.39 -47.15 -10.69
C THR A 191 22.78 -46.55 -10.44
N VAL A 192 22.86 -45.47 -9.69
CA VAL A 192 24.15 -44.84 -9.32
C VAL A 192 24.91 -45.76 -8.34
N PRO A 193 26.24 -45.96 -8.47
CA PRO A 193 27.04 -46.72 -7.50
C PRO A 193 27.31 -45.90 -6.22
N ASN A 194 27.51 -46.57 -5.09
CA ASN A 194 27.88 -45.91 -3.83
C ASN A 194 29.29 -45.30 -3.93
N PRO A 195 29.56 -44.11 -3.36
CA PRO A 195 30.88 -43.46 -3.41
C PRO A 195 31.95 -44.20 -2.59
N PRO A 196 33.25 -43.96 -2.90
CA PRO A 196 34.37 -44.56 -2.16
C PRO A 196 34.42 -44.07 -0.71
N LEU A 197 35.04 -44.86 0.16
CA LEU A 197 35.10 -44.60 1.60
C LEU A 197 36.48 -44.08 2.02
N ASN A 198 36.50 -43.27 3.08
CA ASN A 198 37.68 -43.01 3.89
C ASN A 198 38.92 -42.55 3.10
N ILE A 199 38.72 -41.65 2.12
CA ILE A 199 39.80 -41.06 1.33
C ILE A 199 40.76 -40.34 2.28
N SER A 200 42.03 -40.68 2.18
CA SER A 200 43.15 -40.10 2.91
C SER A 200 44.22 -39.68 1.92
N HIS A 201 45.04 -38.72 2.32
CA HIS A 201 46.07 -38.13 1.47
C HIS A 201 47.37 -37.95 2.26
N LYS A 202 48.48 -37.78 1.53
CA LYS A 202 49.77 -37.38 2.11
C LYS A 202 50.59 -36.64 1.05
N ILE A 203 51.18 -35.51 1.46
CA ILE A 203 51.87 -34.58 0.57
C ILE A 203 53.37 -34.60 0.94
N VAL A 204 54.24 -34.97 -0.01
CA VAL A 204 55.66 -35.25 0.25
C VAL A 204 56.58 -34.46 -0.70
N PRO A 205 57.45 -33.57 -0.19
CA PRO A 205 58.38 -32.80 -1.03
C PRO A 205 59.55 -33.69 -1.52
N LEU A 206 59.74 -33.79 -2.84
CA LEU A 206 60.77 -34.64 -3.45
C LEU A 206 62.13 -33.93 -3.49
N SER A 207 62.93 -34.11 -2.44
CA SER A 207 64.31 -33.58 -2.38
C SER A 207 65.25 -34.28 -3.37
N GLN A 208 66.06 -33.50 -4.09
CA GLN A 208 67.00 -34.02 -5.09
C GLN A 208 68.16 -34.78 -4.45
N ARG A 209 68.53 -35.93 -5.02
CA ARG A 209 69.73 -36.70 -4.63
C ARG A 209 71.00 -35.98 -5.10
N VAL A 210 71.89 -35.65 -4.17
CA VAL A 210 73.23 -35.11 -4.46
C VAL A 210 74.24 -36.25 -4.65
N LEU A 211 75.06 -36.16 -5.70
CA LEU A 211 76.22 -37.05 -5.92
C LEU A 211 77.47 -36.51 -5.20
N PRO A 212 78.36 -37.37 -4.66
CA PRO A 212 79.43 -36.93 -3.76
C PRO A 212 80.71 -36.50 -4.50
N GLY A 213 81.25 -35.33 -4.17
CA GLY A 213 82.60 -34.91 -4.59
C GLY A 213 82.90 -33.43 -4.35
N GLY A 214 83.66 -33.12 -3.28
CA GLY A 214 84.12 -31.76 -2.97
C GLY A 214 84.31 -31.53 -1.48
N VAL A 215 85.54 -31.22 -1.05
CA VAL A 215 85.94 -30.99 0.36
C VAL A 215 86.93 -29.81 0.37
N PRO A 216 87.17 -29.14 1.51
CA PRO A 216 86.32 -28.13 2.12
C PRO A 216 86.99 -26.73 2.10
N ASN A 217 86.39 -25.74 2.77
CA ASN A 217 87.16 -24.76 3.56
C ASN A 217 86.35 -24.23 4.76
N SER A 218 87.07 -23.79 5.79
CA SER A 218 86.58 -23.25 7.09
C SER A 218 86.10 -21.78 6.96
N GLU A 219 85.45 -21.11 7.93
CA GLU A 219 85.52 -21.09 9.41
C GLU A 219 84.08 -20.92 10.01
N VAL A 220 83.64 -21.55 11.12
CA VAL A 220 84.05 -21.44 12.56
C VAL A 220 83.70 -20.05 13.14
N THR A 221 82.94 -19.83 14.24
CA THR A 221 82.07 -20.57 15.21
C THR A 221 81.23 -19.50 15.98
N GLN A 222 80.23 -19.69 16.86
CA GLN A 222 79.55 -20.79 17.60
C GLN A 222 78.08 -20.28 17.92
N ASP A 223 77.19 -20.80 18.77
CA ASP A 223 77.21 -21.87 19.80
C ASP A 223 75.82 -22.54 20.01
N THR A 224 75.76 -23.58 20.85
CA THR A 224 74.53 -24.33 21.22
C THR A 224 74.47 -24.64 22.72
N PRO A 225 73.30 -25.06 23.25
CA PRO A 225 73.18 -26.47 23.67
C PRO A 225 71.75 -27.05 23.57
N ARG A 226 71.47 -28.36 23.77
CA ARG A 226 72.16 -29.64 23.50
C ARG A 226 71.09 -30.76 23.51
N ARG A 227 71.38 -31.92 22.92
CA ARG A 227 70.47 -33.10 22.85
C ARG A 227 70.48 -33.96 24.12
N ALA A 228 69.45 -34.79 24.26
CA ALA A 228 69.61 -36.22 24.56
C ALA A 228 68.64 -37.04 23.68
N ARG A 229 68.97 -38.32 23.45
CA ARG A 229 68.10 -39.39 22.91
C ARG A 229 68.17 -40.55 23.91
N ASP A 230 67.21 -41.48 23.86
CA ASP A 230 67.48 -42.89 23.54
C ASP A 230 66.18 -43.71 23.37
N VAL A 231 66.35 -44.95 22.92
CA VAL A 231 65.38 -45.97 22.43
C VAL A 231 66.08 -47.33 22.72
N PRO A 232 65.44 -48.53 22.87
CA PRO A 232 64.17 -48.95 22.24
C PRO A 232 63.32 -50.05 22.95
N LEU A 233 62.41 -50.67 22.17
CA LEU A 233 61.82 -52.04 22.27
C LEU A 233 60.55 -52.32 23.12
N ILE A 234 59.44 -52.53 22.40
CA ILE A 234 58.57 -53.73 22.33
C ILE A 234 58.37 -54.59 23.60
N GLU A 235 57.12 -54.72 24.07
CA GLU A 235 56.37 -55.99 24.21
C GLU A 235 54.84 -55.75 24.37
N GLU A 236 54.04 -56.80 24.64
CA GLU A 236 52.61 -56.93 24.29
C GLU A 236 51.57 -56.72 25.44
N GLN A 237 50.30 -57.02 25.12
CA GLN A 237 49.14 -57.35 25.98
C GLN A 237 48.13 -56.27 26.44
N GLU A 238 46.99 -56.26 25.74
CA GLU A 238 45.64 -56.62 26.23
C GLU A 238 45.07 -56.08 27.58
N LEU A 239 43.96 -55.36 27.42
CA LEU A 239 42.63 -55.54 28.07
C LEU A 239 42.42 -55.43 29.60
N GLN A 240 41.36 -54.66 29.89
CA GLN A 240 40.31 -54.88 30.89
C GLN A 240 40.51 -54.50 32.37
N GLU A 241 39.67 -53.52 32.76
CA GLU A 241 38.58 -53.64 33.75
C GLU A 241 38.66 -52.98 35.15
N ASN A 242 37.45 -52.62 35.58
CA ASN A 242 36.95 -52.41 36.95
C ASN A 242 37.38 -51.09 37.66
N GLN A 243 36.41 -50.18 37.90
CA GLN A 243 35.45 -50.13 39.04
C GLN A 243 36.14 -49.58 40.32
N GLU A 244 35.51 -48.81 41.21
CA GLU A 244 34.12 -48.32 41.33
C GLU A 244 34.06 -47.19 42.38
N ILE A 245 32.92 -46.45 42.47
CA ILE A 245 32.41 -45.82 43.72
C ILE A 245 33.28 -44.62 44.24
N GLN A 246 32.75 -43.54 44.83
CA GLN A 246 31.63 -43.39 45.75
C GLN A 246 30.93 -42.02 45.70
N GLU A 247 29.65 -41.98 46.06
CA GLU A 247 28.90 -40.76 46.40
C GLU A 247 29.25 -40.24 47.81
N VAL A 248 29.27 -38.92 48.01
CA VAL A 248 28.88 -38.29 49.29
C VAL A 248 28.09 -37.00 48.97
N ILE A 249 27.05 -36.72 49.78
CA ILE A 249 26.04 -35.66 49.60
C ILE A 249 26.23 -34.58 50.71
N SER A 250 25.44 -33.49 50.67
CA SER A 250 25.21 -32.48 51.74
C SER A 250 26.31 -31.42 51.97
N GLU A 251 26.07 -30.22 52.49
CA GLU A 251 24.87 -29.34 52.67
C GLU A 251 25.44 -27.89 52.85
N GLU A 252 24.98 -26.85 52.15
CA GLU A 252 23.90 -25.90 52.51
C GLU A 252 24.23 -24.86 53.64
N VAL A 253 23.51 -23.72 53.62
CA VAL A 253 23.31 -22.69 54.69
C VAL A 253 24.29 -21.48 54.82
N VAL A 254 23.88 -20.37 54.19
CA VAL A 254 23.74 -18.98 54.71
C VAL A 254 24.87 -18.30 55.54
N GLY A 255 25.53 -17.31 54.92
CA GLY A 255 25.40 -15.87 55.26
C GLY A 255 26.08 -15.25 56.50
N GLY A 256 26.82 -14.15 56.29
CA GLY A 256 27.33 -13.27 57.37
C GLY A 256 27.85 -11.91 56.87
N THR A 257 27.41 -10.80 57.47
CA THR A 257 27.68 -9.41 57.05
C THR A 257 28.68 -8.66 57.94
N THR A 258 29.45 -7.73 57.36
CA THR A 258 29.96 -6.54 58.10
C THR A 258 30.16 -5.32 57.19
N GLN A 259 30.16 -4.13 57.79
CA GLN A 259 30.24 -2.81 57.14
C GLN A 259 31.47 -1.99 57.64
N VAL A 260 31.56 -0.73 57.20
CA VAL A 260 32.39 0.39 57.72
C VAL A 260 33.85 0.36 57.19
N SER A 261 34.31 1.37 56.45
CA SER A 261 34.60 2.73 56.97
C SER A 261 34.63 3.84 55.88
N TYR A 262 34.57 5.11 56.34
CA TYR A 262 34.63 6.35 55.52
C TYR A 262 36.07 6.83 55.24
N SER A 263 36.27 7.64 54.18
CA SER A 263 37.01 8.93 54.22
C SER A 263 36.99 9.67 52.86
N SER A 264 37.43 10.93 52.84
CA SER A 264 37.33 11.87 51.70
C SER A 264 38.69 12.37 51.19
N ALA A 265 38.72 12.92 49.97
CA ALA A 265 39.89 13.59 49.36
C ALA A 265 40.32 14.87 50.14
N PRO A 266 41.54 15.44 49.95
CA PRO A 266 41.88 16.19 48.72
C PRO A 266 43.37 16.27 48.24
N GLN A 267 43.53 16.79 47.02
CA GLN A 267 44.61 17.60 46.38
C GLN A 267 46.05 17.78 46.96
N GLY A 268 47.04 17.78 46.05
CA GLY A 268 48.39 18.41 46.16
C GLY A 268 49.50 17.54 45.51
N SER A 269 50.26 17.87 44.44
CA SER A 269 50.96 19.09 43.96
C SER A 269 52.23 19.44 44.77
N ASN A 270 53.41 19.81 44.24
CA ASN A 270 53.86 20.06 42.84
C ASN A 270 55.42 20.14 42.77
N SER A 271 56.05 19.88 41.60
CA SER A 271 57.39 20.38 41.11
C SER A 271 58.00 19.43 40.04
N SER A 272 58.91 19.80 39.12
CA SER A 272 59.37 21.04 38.41
C SER A 272 60.51 20.62 37.43
N THR A 273 60.98 21.28 36.37
CA THR A 273 60.90 22.62 35.72
C THR A 273 60.90 22.44 34.16
N GLY A 274 60.87 23.43 33.26
CA GLY A 274 60.53 24.86 33.36
C GLY A 274 61.07 25.75 32.19
N TYR A 275 60.40 26.90 31.98
CA TYR A 275 60.90 28.19 31.42
C TYR A 275 61.19 28.35 29.90
N ALA A 276 60.87 29.48 29.22
CA ALA A 276 60.11 30.70 29.61
C ALA A 276 59.74 31.66 28.43
N ILE A 277 58.73 32.54 28.65
CA ILE A 277 58.66 34.00 28.24
C ILE A 277 58.57 34.38 26.72
N SER A 278 57.78 35.38 26.24
CA SER A 278 56.63 36.15 26.79
C SER A 278 55.97 37.15 25.79
N ILE A 279 54.68 37.52 26.03
CA ILE A 279 54.06 38.89 25.94
C ILE A 279 53.64 39.54 24.59
N SER A 280 52.45 40.20 24.64
CA SER A 280 51.89 41.31 23.79
C SER A 280 51.33 41.00 22.38
N ASN A 281 50.33 41.71 21.81
CA ASN A 281 49.23 42.55 22.37
C ASN A 281 48.14 42.84 21.31
N THR A 282 46.91 43.18 21.75
CA THR A 282 45.82 43.92 21.01
C THR A 282 45.29 43.31 19.68
N LYS A 283 44.22 43.80 19.02
CA LYS A 283 42.83 44.32 19.32
C LYS A 283 42.28 44.90 17.97
N ASN A 284 40.99 45.24 17.88
CA ASN A 284 40.34 46.04 16.79
C ASN A 284 40.06 45.27 15.45
N THR A 285 39.04 45.57 14.63
CA THR A 285 37.80 46.43 14.76
C THR A 285 36.67 45.95 13.82
N GLU A 286 35.54 46.68 13.83
CA GLU A 286 34.35 46.57 12.96
C GLU A 286 34.58 46.71 11.43
N GLU A 287 33.51 46.47 10.65
CA GLU A 287 33.14 47.18 9.38
C GLU A 287 34.04 46.97 8.11
N GLU A 288 33.63 47.22 6.86
CA GLU A 288 32.32 47.26 6.19
C GLU A 288 32.50 47.00 4.66
N THR A 289 31.38 46.92 3.91
CA THR A 289 31.20 47.21 2.45
C THR A 289 32.10 46.62 1.33
N ALA A 290 31.42 45.89 0.42
CA ALA A 290 31.34 46.10 -1.05
C ALA A 290 32.57 45.86 -1.97
N THR A 291 32.42 45.19 -3.11
CA THR A 291 31.68 45.73 -4.29
C THR A 291 31.20 44.68 -5.31
N GLN A 292 30.05 44.93 -5.94
CA GLN A 292 29.64 44.39 -7.26
C GLN A 292 30.19 45.30 -8.39
N PRO A 293 30.37 44.85 -9.66
CA PRO A 293 29.32 44.49 -10.64
C PRO A 293 29.51 43.07 -11.26
N TYR A 294 28.55 42.32 -11.82
CA TYR A 294 27.37 42.56 -12.71
C TYR A 294 27.69 42.40 -14.22
N TRP A 295 27.27 41.25 -14.80
CA TRP A 295 26.74 40.91 -16.16
C TRP A 295 27.24 41.65 -17.45
N PRO A 296 27.25 41.01 -18.66
CA PRO A 296 26.17 40.15 -19.18
C PRO A 296 26.52 38.98 -20.16
N GLU A 297 25.45 38.32 -20.63
CA GLU A 297 25.28 37.50 -21.86
C GLU A 297 25.56 38.33 -23.17
N PRO A 298 25.39 37.88 -24.47
CA PRO A 298 24.47 36.81 -24.96
C PRO A 298 24.68 36.10 -26.35
N TYR A 299 23.67 35.28 -26.71
CA TYR A 299 23.13 34.87 -28.04
C TYR A 299 24.02 34.25 -29.16
N GLY A 300 23.53 33.13 -29.74
CA GLY A 300 23.94 32.62 -31.07
C GLY A 300 23.36 31.24 -31.46
N SER A 301 22.57 31.16 -32.53
CA SER A 301 22.04 29.92 -33.19
C SER A 301 22.67 29.77 -34.61
N PRO A 302 22.45 28.72 -35.45
CA PRO A 302 21.41 27.67 -35.46
C PRO A 302 21.87 26.23 -35.87
N SER A 303 20.92 25.33 -36.18
CA SER A 303 21.10 24.04 -36.90
C SER A 303 20.74 24.17 -38.40
N PRO A 304 20.96 23.15 -39.30
CA PRO A 304 19.97 22.07 -39.49
C PRO A 304 20.42 20.70 -40.13
N THR A 305 19.53 19.70 -40.02
CA THR A 305 19.17 18.59 -40.99
C THR A 305 20.08 17.39 -41.33
N ASP A 306 19.36 16.32 -41.74
CA ASP A 306 19.73 14.99 -42.29
C ASP A 306 20.50 14.01 -41.35
N GLY A 307 20.25 12.68 -41.31
CA GLY A 307 19.45 11.78 -42.16
C GLY A 307 20.37 10.79 -42.88
N GLU A 308 20.28 9.45 -42.81
CA GLU A 308 19.18 8.53 -42.41
C GLU A 308 19.72 7.28 -41.63
N GLU A 309 18.79 6.43 -41.14
CA GLU A 309 18.95 5.03 -40.67
C GLU A 309 19.67 4.68 -39.32
N GLU A 310 19.27 3.51 -38.81
CA GLU A 310 19.55 2.75 -37.56
C GLU A 310 20.42 3.34 -36.42
N PHE A 311 19.85 3.35 -35.20
CA PHE A 311 20.62 3.10 -33.97
C PHE A 311 19.85 2.30 -32.91
N VAL A 312 20.36 1.11 -32.58
CA VAL A 312 20.05 0.38 -31.35
C VAL A 312 20.99 0.89 -30.26
N ASN A 313 20.50 1.17 -29.06
CA ASN A 313 21.36 1.57 -27.94
C ASN A 313 22.20 0.39 -27.45
N ALA A 314 23.38 0.23 -28.04
CA ALA A 314 24.41 -0.68 -27.59
C ALA A 314 25.02 -0.21 -26.25
N VAL A 315 25.51 -1.19 -25.49
CA VAL A 315 26.30 -1.02 -24.25
C VAL A 315 27.79 -1.11 -24.63
N VAL A 316 28.71 -0.89 -23.65
CA VAL A 316 30.17 -1.14 -23.70
C VAL A 316 30.99 -0.32 -24.72
N PRO A 317 32.34 -0.30 -24.67
CA PRO A 317 33.29 -0.74 -23.60
C PRO A 317 34.30 0.38 -23.19
N GLU A 318 35.24 0.02 -22.29
CA GLU A 318 36.71 0.32 -22.26
C GLU A 318 37.21 0.31 -20.79
N TYR A 319 38.30 -0.36 -20.38
CA TYR A 319 39.35 -1.11 -21.10
C TYR A 319 39.49 -2.57 -20.61
N GLU A 320 39.83 -3.48 -21.52
CA GLU A 320 40.81 -4.55 -21.28
C GLU A 320 41.98 -4.32 -22.24
N ASP A 321 43.21 -4.49 -21.76
CA ASP A 321 44.43 -4.26 -22.55
C ASP A 321 44.80 -5.49 -23.41
N SER A 322 45.23 -5.26 -24.64
CA SER A 322 45.96 -6.27 -25.43
C SER A 322 47.06 -5.66 -26.28
N ASN A 323 48.28 -6.20 -26.10
CA ASN A 323 49.50 -5.95 -26.88
C ASN A 323 49.25 -6.16 -28.40
N GLU A 324 49.98 -5.57 -29.37
CA GLU A 324 51.33 -4.97 -29.46
C GLU A 324 51.40 -4.23 -30.84
N PRO A 325 52.54 -3.73 -31.39
CA PRO A 325 53.77 -3.14 -30.82
C PRO A 325 54.09 -1.71 -31.35
N GLY A 326 54.92 -0.93 -30.66
CA GLY A 326 55.41 0.38 -31.17
C GLY A 326 56.70 0.89 -30.51
N SER A 327 57.76 1.12 -31.31
CA SER A 327 59.13 1.48 -30.88
C SER A 327 59.23 2.83 -30.12
N ALA A 328 60.28 3.15 -29.32
CA ALA A 328 61.70 2.78 -29.49
C ALA A 328 62.60 3.03 -28.24
N MET A 329 63.81 2.44 -28.28
CA MET A 329 65.03 2.69 -27.46
C MET A 329 65.00 2.33 -25.95
N SER A 330 66.09 1.89 -25.29
CA SER A 330 67.25 1.01 -25.66
C SER A 330 68.19 0.82 -24.44
N LEU A 331 68.93 -0.30 -24.39
CA LEU A 331 70.02 -0.66 -23.43
C LEU A 331 69.58 -1.17 -22.04
N PRO A 332 70.37 -2.05 -21.37
CA PRO A 332 71.24 -3.13 -21.86
C PRO A 332 70.79 -4.53 -21.34
N PRO A 333 71.34 -5.65 -21.84
CA PRO A 333 70.90 -6.98 -21.42
C PRO A 333 71.61 -7.49 -20.16
N GLU A 334 70.88 -7.69 -19.05
CA GLU A 334 71.35 -8.44 -17.89
C GLU A 334 70.67 -9.82 -17.79
N ILE A 335 71.50 -10.86 -18.01
CA ILE A 335 71.45 -12.25 -17.52
C ILE A 335 70.06 -12.77 -17.09
N SER A 336 69.51 -13.67 -17.91
CA SER A 336 68.37 -14.52 -17.55
C SER A 336 68.67 -15.42 -16.34
N VAL A 337 68.19 -15.05 -15.15
CA VAL A 337 68.10 -15.98 -14.02
C VAL A 337 66.98 -16.97 -14.32
N THR A 338 67.34 -18.21 -14.65
CA THR A 338 66.37 -19.30 -14.76
C THR A 338 65.62 -19.45 -13.43
N PRO A 339 64.28 -19.52 -13.41
CA PRO A 339 63.57 -19.86 -12.18
C PRO A 339 64.05 -21.23 -11.71
N THR A 340 64.52 -21.30 -10.46
CA THR A 340 64.86 -22.58 -9.82
C THR A 340 63.62 -23.46 -9.84
N ARG A 341 63.66 -24.57 -10.61
CA ARG A 341 62.58 -25.57 -10.61
C ARG A 341 62.22 -25.91 -9.18
N PHE A 342 60.95 -25.74 -8.83
CA PHE A 342 60.41 -26.28 -7.60
C PHE A 342 60.74 -27.79 -7.54
N PRO A 343 61.12 -28.33 -6.37
CA PRO A 343 61.07 -29.77 -6.19
C PRO A 343 59.59 -30.20 -6.36
N PRO A 344 59.27 -31.15 -7.25
CA PRO A 344 57.90 -31.63 -7.36
C PRO A 344 57.42 -32.17 -6.02
N ILE A 345 56.14 -31.96 -5.73
CA ILE A 345 55.52 -32.42 -4.49
C ILE A 345 54.64 -33.62 -4.84
N LEU A 346 54.98 -34.78 -4.29
CA LEU A 346 54.22 -36.00 -4.49
C LEU A 346 52.93 -35.95 -3.67
N LEU A 347 51.79 -36.03 -4.36
CA LEU A 347 50.49 -36.28 -3.75
C LEU A 347 50.25 -37.79 -3.75
N GLU A 348 50.26 -38.39 -2.57
CA GLU A 348 49.80 -39.76 -2.31
C GLU A 348 48.31 -39.71 -1.93
N LEU A 349 47.47 -40.50 -2.60
CA LEU A 349 46.03 -40.66 -2.30
C LEU A 349 45.74 -42.12 -2.00
N ARG A 350 44.89 -42.39 -1.01
CA ARG A 350 44.48 -43.74 -0.61
C ARG A 350 43.01 -43.76 -0.17
N TRP A 351 42.24 -44.73 -0.65
CA TRP A 351 40.82 -44.87 -0.30
C TRP A 351 40.44 -46.33 -0.01
N LEU A 352 39.25 -46.52 0.54
CA LEU A 352 38.64 -47.83 0.75
C LEU A 352 37.49 -48.06 -0.26
N PRO A 353 37.20 -49.32 -0.62
CA PRO A 353 36.10 -49.65 -1.52
C PRO A 353 34.75 -49.17 -0.97
N PRO A 354 33.77 -48.90 -1.86
CA PRO A 354 32.48 -48.33 -1.48
C PRO A 354 31.64 -49.28 -0.61
N ARG A 355 30.67 -48.73 0.15
CA ARG A 355 29.80 -49.53 1.03
C ARG A 355 29.00 -50.57 0.22
N PRO A 356 29.08 -51.88 0.55
CA PRO A 356 28.24 -52.90 -0.06
C PRO A 356 26.79 -52.85 0.51
N PRO A 357 25.78 -53.30 -0.25
CA PRO A 357 25.88 -53.77 -1.63
C PRO A 357 25.99 -52.61 -2.63
N THR A 358 26.89 -52.74 -3.59
CA THR A 358 27.03 -51.86 -4.76
C THR A 358 27.84 -52.60 -5.82
N THR A 359 27.51 -52.41 -7.09
CA THR A 359 28.29 -52.94 -8.21
C THR A 359 29.14 -51.81 -8.80
N TYR A 360 30.43 -52.04 -9.01
CA TYR A 360 31.38 -51.10 -9.60
C TYR A 360 32.50 -51.89 -10.29
N ASP A 361 33.15 -51.30 -11.30
CA ASP A 361 34.26 -51.92 -12.05
C ASP A 361 35.58 -51.14 -11.88
N GLY A 362 35.53 -49.96 -11.26
CA GLY A 362 36.69 -49.08 -11.08
C GLY A 362 36.37 -47.76 -10.37
N PHE A 363 37.34 -46.84 -10.42
CA PHE A 363 37.27 -45.50 -9.82
C PHE A 363 37.80 -44.45 -10.80
N ASN A 364 37.20 -43.26 -10.82
CA ASN A 364 37.78 -42.08 -11.47
C ASN A 364 38.33 -41.11 -10.43
N VAL A 365 39.61 -40.74 -10.58
CA VAL A 365 40.31 -39.72 -9.80
C VAL A 365 40.35 -38.43 -10.61
N TYR A 366 39.90 -37.33 -10.01
CA TYR A 366 39.92 -35.99 -10.62
C TYR A 366 40.73 -35.02 -9.75
N ILE A 367 41.64 -34.27 -10.39
CA ILE A 367 42.42 -33.21 -9.75
C ILE A 367 42.15 -31.89 -10.48
N TYR A 368 41.65 -30.92 -9.72
CA TYR A 368 41.35 -29.57 -10.20
C TYR A 368 42.32 -28.58 -9.56
N ARG A 369 42.82 -27.63 -10.36
CA ARG A 369 43.63 -26.49 -9.90
C ARG A 369 42.94 -25.19 -10.30
N ASP A 370 42.61 -24.36 -9.32
CA ASP A 370 41.96 -23.05 -9.48
C ASP A 370 40.70 -23.09 -10.38
N GLY A 371 39.98 -24.22 -10.37
CA GLY A 371 38.77 -24.48 -11.16
C GLY A 371 38.96 -25.34 -12.41
N ASN A 372 40.16 -25.35 -13.00
CA ASN A 372 40.46 -26.15 -14.19
C ASN A 372 40.86 -27.59 -13.82
N SER A 373 40.36 -28.59 -14.54
CA SER A 373 40.80 -29.98 -14.40
C SER A 373 42.22 -30.14 -14.96
N THR A 374 43.21 -30.47 -14.13
CA THR A 374 44.61 -30.67 -14.55
C THR A 374 44.90 -32.12 -14.89
N GLU A 375 44.36 -33.07 -14.12
CA GLU A 375 44.52 -34.50 -14.35
C GLU A 375 43.22 -35.26 -14.10
N THR A 376 43.01 -36.35 -14.84
CA THR A 376 41.90 -37.29 -14.66
C THR A 376 42.39 -38.69 -15.02
N ALA A 377 42.16 -39.65 -14.12
CA ALA A 377 42.61 -41.02 -14.28
C ALA A 377 41.53 -42.03 -13.86
N THR A 378 41.24 -42.99 -14.75
CA THR A 378 40.39 -44.16 -14.45
C THR A 378 41.29 -45.32 -14.02
N VAL A 379 40.96 -45.94 -12.89
CA VAL A 379 41.66 -47.11 -12.34
C VAL A 379 40.68 -48.25 -12.05
N ASP A 380 41.16 -49.49 -11.98
CA ASP A 380 40.32 -50.68 -11.83
C ASP A 380 39.78 -50.90 -10.40
N GLU A 381 38.85 -51.85 -10.25
CA GLU A 381 38.18 -52.20 -8.99
C GLU A 381 39.13 -52.52 -7.81
N ASN A 382 40.36 -52.99 -8.08
CA ASN A 382 41.36 -53.39 -7.09
C ASN A 382 42.35 -52.27 -6.75
N THR A 383 42.39 -51.19 -7.55
CA THR A 383 43.31 -50.07 -7.31
C THR A 383 42.72 -49.12 -6.27
N HIS A 384 43.45 -48.96 -5.16
CA HIS A 384 43.03 -48.18 -3.98
C HIS A 384 44.05 -47.12 -3.55
N GLU A 385 45.15 -46.99 -4.30
CA GLU A 385 46.18 -45.97 -4.09
C GLU A 385 46.50 -45.27 -5.42
N PHE A 386 46.73 -43.94 -5.39
CA PHE A 386 47.11 -43.14 -6.55
C PHE A 386 48.22 -42.15 -6.17
N PHE A 387 49.10 -41.85 -7.13
CA PHE A 387 50.30 -41.04 -6.92
C PHE A 387 50.50 -40.10 -8.11
N THR A 388 50.68 -38.80 -7.86
CA THR A 388 51.04 -37.81 -8.90
C THR A 388 51.99 -36.72 -8.37
N GLU A 389 52.73 -36.06 -9.25
CA GLU A 389 53.67 -34.98 -8.93
C GLU A 389 53.06 -33.61 -9.26
N LEU A 390 52.82 -32.79 -8.23
CA LEU A 390 52.34 -31.41 -8.38
C LEU A 390 53.52 -30.44 -8.48
N THR A 391 53.49 -29.57 -9.49
CA THR A 391 54.64 -28.74 -9.91
C THR A 391 54.40 -27.23 -9.90
N GLU A 392 53.16 -26.77 -9.77
CA GLU A 392 52.76 -25.36 -9.85
C GLU A 392 51.96 -24.94 -8.61
N PRO A 393 52.14 -23.71 -8.08
CA PRO A 393 51.33 -23.19 -6.97
C PRO A 393 49.88 -22.95 -7.40
N GLY A 394 48.96 -22.93 -6.43
CA GLY A 394 47.53 -22.75 -6.68
C GLY A 394 46.65 -23.49 -5.67
N THR A 395 45.33 -23.39 -5.87
CA THR A 395 44.32 -24.07 -5.04
C THR A 395 43.96 -25.41 -5.66
N TYR A 396 44.33 -26.50 -5.00
CA TYR A 396 44.07 -27.86 -5.45
C TYR A 396 42.85 -28.46 -4.76
N ARG A 397 41.95 -29.03 -5.56
CA ARG A 397 40.78 -29.78 -5.08
C ARG A 397 40.78 -31.18 -5.70
N VAL A 398 40.72 -32.20 -4.84
CA VAL A 398 40.87 -33.61 -5.23
C VAL A 398 39.56 -34.35 -4.97
N GLN A 399 39.13 -35.17 -5.93
CA GLN A 399 37.89 -35.94 -5.88
C GLN A 399 38.13 -37.36 -6.37
N VAL A 400 37.45 -38.34 -5.75
CA VAL A 400 37.39 -39.73 -6.25
C VAL A 400 35.92 -40.16 -6.31
N THR A 401 35.58 -40.87 -7.38
CA THR A 401 34.25 -41.44 -7.65
C THR A 401 34.39 -42.95 -7.93
N THR A 402 33.32 -43.71 -7.77
CA THR A 402 33.23 -45.09 -8.27
C THR A 402 32.53 -45.12 -9.63
N LEU A 403 32.98 -46.00 -10.51
CA LEU A 403 32.47 -46.19 -11.87
C LEU A 403 31.80 -47.57 -11.98
N SER A 404 30.59 -47.62 -12.54
CA SER A 404 29.91 -48.86 -12.92
C SER A 404 29.52 -48.83 -14.40
N SER A 405 29.90 -49.88 -15.12
CA SER A 405 29.88 -50.00 -16.58
C SER A 405 29.51 -51.39 -17.10
N ALA A 406 29.73 -52.47 -16.33
CA ALA A 406 29.43 -53.84 -16.76
C ALA A 406 27.94 -54.10 -17.03
N GLY A 407 27.63 -54.79 -18.13
CA GLY A 407 26.26 -55.08 -18.60
C GLY A 407 25.80 -54.16 -19.74
N ASP A 408 24.58 -54.38 -20.24
CA ASP A 408 24.07 -53.74 -21.47
C ASP A 408 23.62 -52.26 -21.29
N CYS A 409 23.65 -51.75 -20.06
CA CYS A 409 23.28 -50.38 -19.71
C CYS A 409 24.49 -49.41 -19.84
N GLU A 410 24.23 -48.15 -20.17
CA GLU A 410 25.23 -47.07 -20.13
C GLU A 410 25.96 -47.00 -18.77
N ALA A 411 27.22 -46.55 -18.78
CA ALA A 411 28.01 -46.40 -17.57
C ALA A 411 27.51 -45.25 -16.68
N ARG A 412 27.68 -45.38 -15.36
CA ARG A 412 27.34 -44.36 -14.35
C ARG A 412 28.43 -44.24 -13.29
N GLU A 413 28.64 -43.02 -12.83
CA GLU A 413 29.60 -42.67 -11.77
C GLU A 413 28.86 -42.22 -10.49
N SER A 414 29.49 -42.40 -9.32
CA SER A 414 28.95 -41.92 -8.05
C SER A 414 28.98 -40.40 -7.94
N THR A 415 28.26 -39.86 -6.96
CA THR A 415 28.57 -38.50 -6.46
C THR A 415 30.05 -38.42 -6.05
N ALA A 416 30.70 -37.31 -6.37
CA ALA A 416 32.11 -37.09 -6.05
C ALA A 416 32.32 -36.83 -4.55
N TYR A 417 33.03 -37.72 -3.87
CA TYR A 417 33.51 -37.45 -2.52
C TYR A 417 34.72 -36.50 -2.64
N THR A 418 34.62 -35.30 -2.06
CA THR A 418 35.75 -34.37 -1.97
C THR A 418 36.77 -34.91 -0.99
N GLY A 419 37.85 -35.49 -1.51
CA GLY A 419 38.91 -36.07 -0.69
C GLY A 419 39.80 -35.01 -0.02
N LEU A 420 39.99 -33.85 -0.65
CA LEU A 420 40.78 -32.76 -0.12
C LEU A 420 40.53 -31.42 -0.84
N THR A 421 40.69 -30.31 -0.11
CA THR A 421 41.02 -28.98 -0.65
C THR A 421 42.25 -28.44 0.08
N PHE A 422 43.27 -27.96 -0.65
CA PHE A 422 44.44 -27.32 -0.08
C PHE A 422 45.01 -26.24 -1.01
N TYR A 423 45.83 -25.35 -0.46
CA TYR A 423 46.53 -24.31 -1.20
C TYR A 423 48.04 -24.55 -1.12
N LEU A 424 48.69 -24.63 -2.28
CA LEU A 424 50.14 -24.69 -2.40
C LEU A 424 50.68 -23.30 -2.71
N SER A 425 51.43 -22.72 -1.77
CA SER A 425 51.97 -21.39 -1.90
C SER A 425 53.18 -21.32 -2.86
N PRO A 426 53.50 -20.13 -3.42
CA PRO A 426 54.76 -19.90 -4.13
C PRO A 426 56.04 -20.06 -3.28
N SER A 427 55.94 -20.23 -1.95
CA SER A 427 57.07 -20.57 -1.07
C SER A 427 57.21 -22.07 -0.81
N GLY A 428 56.32 -22.92 -1.36
CA GLY A 428 56.28 -24.35 -1.08
C GLY A 428 55.61 -24.72 0.25
N GLU A 429 54.88 -23.78 0.85
CA GLU A 429 54.07 -24.00 2.05
C GLU A 429 52.71 -24.55 1.66
N VAL A 430 52.25 -25.59 2.36
CA VAL A 430 50.97 -26.26 2.13
C VAL A 430 50.01 -25.83 3.22
N LEU A 431 48.94 -25.13 2.84
CA LEU A 431 47.86 -24.74 3.73
C LEU A 431 46.65 -25.60 3.45
N GLU A 432 46.29 -26.46 4.40
CA GLU A 432 45.05 -27.25 4.34
C GLU A 432 43.84 -26.37 4.67
N GLN A 433 42.67 -26.70 4.09
CA GLN A 433 41.42 -26.03 4.42
C GLN A 433 41.01 -26.35 5.87
N PRO A 434 40.79 -25.36 6.76
CA PRO A 434 40.34 -25.63 8.13
C PRO A 434 39.02 -26.39 8.15
N GLN A 435 38.90 -27.39 9.03
CA GLN A 435 37.71 -28.24 9.12
C GLN A 435 36.86 -27.90 10.35
N GLU A 436 37.47 -27.43 11.44
CA GLU A 436 36.74 -26.89 12.58
C GLU A 436 36.01 -25.58 12.20
N ARG A 437 34.74 -25.48 12.62
CA ARG A 437 33.89 -24.28 12.45
C ARG A 437 33.87 -23.46 13.75
N PRO A 438 33.80 -22.12 13.70
CA PRO A 438 33.80 -21.30 14.91
C PRO A 438 32.61 -21.64 15.83
N GLN A 439 32.93 -21.96 17.09
CA GLN A 439 31.95 -22.34 18.11
C GLN A 439 31.72 -21.22 19.12
N GLY A 440 30.58 -21.25 19.83
CA GLY A 440 30.30 -20.30 20.91
C GLY A 440 30.17 -18.83 20.47
N VAL A 441 29.78 -18.58 19.21
CA VAL A 441 29.60 -17.21 18.68
C VAL A 441 28.56 -16.46 19.51
N SER A 442 28.94 -15.30 20.04
CA SER A 442 28.10 -14.41 20.84
C SER A 442 28.21 -12.97 20.34
N ILE A 443 27.13 -12.19 20.48
CA ILE A 443 27.08 -10.82 19.98
C ILE A 443 26.50 -9.90 21.05
N ARG A 444 27.19 -8.79 21.31
CA ARG A 444 26.82 -7.78 22.31
C ARG A 444 26.60 -6.43 21.65
N LEU A 445 25.38 -5.91 21.71
CA LEU A 445 25.09 -4.53 21.32
C LEU A 445 25.86 -3.55 22.23
N LEU A 446 26.53 -2.58 21.61
CA LEU A 446 27.25 -1.49 22.28
C LEU A 446 26.48 -0.17 22.19
N GLY A 447 25.58 -0.05 21.21
CA GLY A 447 24.69 1.08 21.02
C GLY A 447 23.63 0.78 19.96
N SER A 448 22.88 1.79 19.54
CA SER A 448 21.81 1.65 18.53
C SER A 448 22.30 1.41 17.10
N SER A 449 23.62 1.49 16.86
CA SER A 449 24.25 1.28 15.54
C SER A 449 25.56 0.49 15.58
N THR A 450 25.91 -0.09 16.73
CA THR A 450 27.19 -0.79 16.96
C THR A 450 27.04 -2.05 17.80
N ALA A 451 27.79 -3.10 17.46
CA ALA A 451 27.85 -4.37 18.17
C ALA A 451 29.28 -4.94 18.15
N ALA A 452 29.63 -5.75 19.15
CA ALA A 452 30.83 -6.57 19.16
C ALA A 452 30.49 -8.06 19.04
N VAL A 453 31.29 -8.81 18.29
CA VAL A 453 31.17 -10.24 18.03
C VAL A 453 32.34 -10.96 18.69
N SER A 454 32.10 -12.09 19.34
CA SER A 454 33.14 -12.95 19.93
C SER A 454 32.81 -14.42 19.77
N TRP A 455 33.81 -15.29 19.86
CA TRP A 455 33.67 -16.74 19.69
C TRP A 455 34.70 -17.49 20.55
N ALA A 456 34.58 -18.81 20.64
CA ALA A 456 35.50 -19.67 21.39
C ALA A 456 36.84 -19.89 20.65
N LEU A 457 37.88 -20.24 21.40
CA LEU A 457 39.18 -20.65 20.85
C LEU A 457 39.02 -22.01 20.13
N SER A 458 39.53 -22.11 18.90
CA SER A 458 39.56 -23.36 18.12
C SER A 458 40.79 -24.21 18.45
N SER A 459 40.73 -25.50 18.15
CA SER A 459 41.83 -26.45 18.29
C SER A 459 42.83 -26.44 17.12
N GLU A 460 42.38 -26.05 15.92
CA GLU A 460 43.20 -25.94 14.71
C GLU A 460 43.99 -24.61 14.68
N SER A 461 45.25 -24.65 14.24
CA SER A 461 46.09 -23.45 14.06
C SER A 461 45.74 -22.73 12.75
N HIS A 462 45.05 -21.59 12.87
CA HIS A 462 44.60 -20.76 11.75
C HIS A 462 45.10 -19.31 11.89
N ASN A 463 45.34 -18.64 10.76
CA ASN A 463 46.00 -17.31 10.72
C ASN A 463 45.03 -16.11 10.65
N GLY A 464 43.72 -16.33 10.77
CA GLY A 464 42.74 -15.25 10.84
C GLY A 464 41.29 -15.71 10.97
N SER A 465 40.38 -14.74 10.99
CA SER A 465 38.94 -14.93 11.11
C SER A 465 38.18 -13.94 10.22
N LEU A 466 37.06 -14.39 9.65
CA LEU A 466 36.18 -13.59 8.81
C LEU A 466 34.78 -13.56 9.42
N VAL A 467 34.20 -12.37 9.58
CA VAL A 467 32.83 -12.17 10.03
C VAL A 467 32.00 -11.74 8.82
N SER A 468 31.04 -12.58 8.42
CA SER A 468 30.00 -12.27 7.44
C SER A 468 28.81 -11.62 8.14
N VAL A 469 28.28 -10.55 7.54
CA VAL A 469 27.07 -9.86 8.01
C VAL A 469 26.11 -9.66 6.84
N LEU A 470 24.87 -10.12 7.01
CA LEU A 470 23.79 -9.96 6.05
C LEU A 470 22.52 -9.44 6.73
N SER A 471 21.96 -8.34 6.24
CA SER A 471 20.67 -7.82 6.69
C SER A 471 19.51 -8.66 6.16
N LEU A 472 18.80 -9.31 7.08
CA LEU A 472 17.54 -10.01 6.81
C LEU A 472 16.37 -9.05 6.62
N THR A 473 16.53 -7.76 6.96
CA THR A 473 15.54 -6.70 6.72
C THR A 473 15.69 -6.05 5.36
N CYS A 474 16.89 -5.92 4.78
CA CYS A 474 17.07 -5.30 3.45
C CYS A 474 16.18 -5.88 2.34
N LEU A 475 15.82 -7.17 2.41
CA LEU A 475 14.99 -7.89 1.43
C LEU A 475 13.48 -7.81 1.69
N ARG A 476 13.02 -7.22 2.81
CA ARG A 476 11.61 -7.20 3.22
C ARG A 476 10.81 -5.95 2.75
N PRO A 477 11.33 -4.71 2.81
CA PRO A 477 10.67 -3.54 2.23
C PRO A 477 11.00 -3.40 0.73
N SER A 478 10.22 -2.61 0.00
CA SER A 478 10.58 -2.24 -1.38
C SER A 478 11.84 -1.36 -1.41
N VAL A 479 12.57 -1.34 -2.54
CA VAL A 479 13.83 -0.56 -2.67
C VAL A 479 13.62 0.92 -2.35
N SER A 480 12.49 1.52 -2.75
CA SER A 480 12.12 2.90 -2.40
C SER A 480 11.74 3.14 -0.93
N GLN A 481 11.67 2.10 -0.11
CA GLN A 481 11.42 2.14 1.34
C GLN A 481 12.62 1.67 2.16
N ARG A 482 13.69 1.19 1.50
CA ARG A 482 14.90 0.68 2.13
C ARG A 482 15.71 1.86 2.69
N MET A 483 15.97 1.83 3.99
CA MET A 483 16.79 2.83 4.71
C MET A 483 18.17 2.27 5.14
N GLU A 484 18.36 0.95 5.02
CA GLU A 484 19.64 0.26 5.15
C GLU A 484 20.35 0.19 3.79
N ASN A 485 21.63 0.55 3.74
CA ASN A 485 22.46 0.33 2.55
C ASN A 485 23.67 -0.58 2.83
N THR A 486 24.24 -0.51 4.04
CA THR A 486 25.57 -1.06 4.38
C THR A 486 25.68 -2.58 4.28
N TYR A 487 24.63 -3.33 4.67
CA TYR A 487 24.67 -4.80 4.80
C TYR A 487 23.56 -5.49 4.00
N CYS A 488 23.16 -4.92 2.86
CA CYS A 488 22.13 -5.53 2.02
C CYS A 488 22.68 -6.64 1.10
N SER A 489 23.96 -6.57 0.78
CA SER A 489 24.83 -7.67 0.35
C SER A 489 25.33 -8.45 1.58
N GLU A 490 25.91 -9.63 1.37
CA GLU A 490 26.69 -10.32 2.40
C GLU A 490 28.08 -9.67 2.45
N GLU A 491 28.32 -8.84 3.47
CA GLU A 491 29.59 -8.13 3.64
C GLU A 491 30.52 -8.90 4.58
N ASN A 492 31.77 -9.06 4.16
CA ASN A 492 32.80 -9.78 4.90
C ASN A 492 33.81 -8.81 5.52
N THR A 493 33.95 -8.84 6.85
CA THR A 493 34.90 -8.02 7.60
C THR A 493 35.85 -8.88 8.44
N THR A 494 37.08 -8.42 8.64
CA THR A 494 38.07 -9.04 9.53
C THR A 494 38.03 -8.43 10.94
N SER A 495 37.10 -7.52 11.24
CA SER A 495 36.92 -6.92 12.56
C SER A 495 35.78 -7.59 13.34
N ASP A 496 36.00 -7.72 14.64
CA ASP A 496 35.07 -8.09 15.69
C ASP A 496 33.99 -7.02 15.97
N ILE A 497 34.18 -5.77 15.53
CA ILE A 497 33.25 -4.66 15.80
C ILE A 497 32.42 -4.34 14.54
N LEU A 498 31.11 -4.58 14.65
CA LEU A 498 30.14 -4.18 13.64
C LEU A 498 29.69 -2.74 13.88
N SER A 499 29.71 -1.93 12.82
CA SER A 499 29.33 -0.51 12.84
C SER A 499 28.29 -0.20 11.76
N ASN A 500 27.73 1.01 11.76
CA ASN A 500 26.72 1.46 10.80
C ASN A 500 25.46 0.54 10.72
N LEU A 501 25.14 -0.15 11.82
CA LEU A 501 23.90 -0.92 11.94
C LEU A 501 22.71 0.05 12.06
N THR A 502 21.58 -0.32 11.48
CA THR A 502 20.37 0.51 11.44
C THR A 502 19.37 0.11 12.54
N PRO A 503 18.86 1.06 13.34
CA PRO A 503 17.78 0.80 14.32
C PRO A 503 16.56 0.12 13.70
N GLY A 504 15.99 -0.87 14.39
CA GLY A 504 14.83 -1.64 13.92
C GLY A 504 15.11 -2.73 12.87
N ALA A 505 16.35 -2.83 12.37
CA ALA A 505 16.79 -3.83 11.40
C ALA A 505 17.10 -5.21 12.03
N GLN A 506 17.34 -6.21 11.18
CA GLN A 506 17.71 -7.57 11.55
C GLN A 506 18.97 -8.02 10.81
N TYR A 507 19.97 -8.51 11.53
CA TYR A 507 21.22 -9.00 10.93
C TYR A 507 21.43 -10.47 11.26
N ARG A 508 21.73 -11.26 10.23
CA ARG A 508 22.37 -12.58 10.34
C ARG A 508 23.87 -12.35 10.34
N VAL A 509 24.56 -12.89 11.34
CA VAL A 509 26.01 -12.84 11.48
C VAL A 509 26.55 -14.26 11.54
N VAL A 510 27.62 -14.51 10.79
CA VAL A 510 28.30 -15.82 10.65
C VAL A 510 29.79 -15.58 10.77
N VAL A 511 30.52 -16.48 11.42
CA VAL A 511 31.98 -16.41 11.52
C VAL A 511 32.60 -17.60 10.78
N TYR A 512 33.78 -17.37 10.20
CA TYR A 512 34.65 -18.38 9.59
C TYR A 512 36.08 -18.25 10.14
N HIS A 513 36.81 -19.35 10.29
CA HIS A 513 38.27 -19.33 10.43
C HIS A 513 38.92 -19.22 9.03
N THR A 514 40.08 -18.57 8.92
CA THR A 514 40.80 -18.40 7.65
C THR A 514 42.24 -18.89 7.76
N ASN A 515 42.70 -19.65 6.76
CA ASN A 515 44.08 -20.10 6.63
C ASN A 515 44.61 -19.81 5.21
N GLY A 516 45.36 -18.72 5.06
CA GLY A 516 45.69 -18.18 3.74
C GLY A 516 44.41 -17.80 2.98
N PRO A 517 44.24 -18.21 1.70
CA PRO A 517 43.01 -17.96 0.93
C PRO A 517 41.85 -18.90 1.29
N LEU A 518 42.06 -19.89 2.17
CA LEU A 518 41.06 -20.91 2.49
C LEU A 518 40.20 -20.52 3.70
N ILE A 519 38.91 -20.82 3.61
CA ILE A 519 37.92 -20.56 4.67
C ILE A 519 37.38 -21.88 5.25
N SER A 520 37.08 -21.87 6.55
CA SER A 520 36.41 -22.99 7.25
C SER A 520 34.95 -23.16 6.82
N PRO A 521 34.26 -24.22 7.26
CA PRO A 521 32.81 -24.22 7.33
C PRO A 521 32.28 -23.08 8.22
N PRO A 522 31.07 -22.54 7.97
CA PRO A 522 30.48 -21.47 8.76
C PRO A 522 30.14 -21.88 10.19
N SER A 523 30.19 -20.91 11.10
CA SER A 523 29.56 -21.01 12.42
C SER A 523 28.05 -21.23 12.32
N GLU A 524 27.41 -21.61 13.42
CA GLU A 524 25.96 -21.43 13.55
C GLU A 524 25.60 -19.93 13.36
N PRO A 525 24.52 -19.60 12.63
CA PRO A 525 24.17 -18.22 12.32
C PRO A 525 23.45 -17.54 13.50
N VAL A 526 24.04 -16.47 14.02
CA VAL A 526 23.41 -15.64 15.07
C VAL A 526 22.54 -14.57 14.42
N ILE A 527 21.27 -14.47 14.84
CA ILE A 527 20.36 -13.42 14.38
C ILE A 527 20.19 -12.39 15.50
N ILE A 528 20.50 -11.12 15.20
CA ILE A 528 20.24 -9.99 16.10
C ILE A 528 19.14 -9.09 15.53
N VAL A 529 18.34 -8.49 16.42
CA VAL A 529 17.32 -7.48 16.09
C VAL A 529 17.64 -6.23 16.89
N ILE A 530 17.69 -5.07 16.23
CA ILE A 530 17.92 -3.79 16.91
C ILE A 530 16.57 -3.13 17.20
N GLU A 531 16.43 -2.46 18.35
CA GLU A 531 15.21 -1.73 18.68
C GLU A 531 15.01 -0.51 17.76
N PRO A 532 13.77 -0.19 17.36
CA PRO A 532 13.46 1.02 16.58
C PRO A 532 13.43 2.26 17.49
N THR A 533 13.63 3.45 16.92
CA THR A 533 13.81 4.73 17.66
C THR A 533 12.55 5.59 17.83
N GLY A 534 11.39 5.09 17.41
CA GLY A 534 10.08 5.72 17.67
C GLY A 534 9.71 6.84 16.68
N VAL A 535 8.55 7.47 16.89
CA VAL A 535 8.07 8.58 16.03
C VAL A 535 8.29 9.94 16.70
N ARG A 536 8.47 10.97 15.88
CA ARG A 536 8.68 12.36 16.28
C ARG A 536 7.46 13.20 15.91
N GLU A 537 7.29 14.32 16.60
CA GLU A 537 6.27 15.34 16.28
C GLU A 537 4.85 14.78 16.07
N LEU A 538 4.37 13.97 17.02
CA LEU A 538 2.99 13.47 17.01
C LEU A 538 2.01 14.61 17.38
N VAL A 539 1.25 15.09 16.40
CA VAL A 539 0.31 16.22 16.51
C VAL A 539 -1.11 15.75 16.21
N VAL A 540 -2.11 16.34 16.88
CA VAL A 540 -3.55 16.05 16.69
C VAL A 540 -4.30 17.30 16.20
N TYR A 541 -5.02 17.16 15.11
CA TYR A 541 -5.89 18.18 14.53
C TYR A 541 -7.36 17.79 14.69
N SER A 542 -8.22 18.71 15.15
CA SER A 542 -9.67 18.47 15.21
C SER A 542 -10.31 18.56 13.82
N LEU A 543 -11.12 17.56 13.45
CA LEU A 543 -12.06 17.66 12.32
C LEU A 543 -13.49 17.94 12.78
N SER A 544 -13.97 17.20 13.78
CA SER A 544 -15.36 17.24 14.26
C SER A 544 -15.45 16.87 15.75
N PRO A 545 -16.65 16.85 16.35
CA PRO A 545 -16.87 16.30 17.69
C PRO A 545 -16.46 14.82 17.81
N THR A 546 -16.49 14.07 16.72
CA THR A 546 -16.28 12.61 16.67
C THR A 546 -15.04 12.18 15.89
N ALA A 547 -14.27 13.12 15.33
CA ALA A 547 -13.12 12.79 14.46
C ALA A 547 -11.93 13.76 14.60
N VAL A 548 -10.72 13.21 14.45
CA VAL A 548 -9.45 13.92 14.44
C VAL A 548 -8.53 13.40 13.34
N ILE A 549 -7.48 14.15 13.00
CA ILE A 549 -6.33 13.64 12.27
C ILE A 549 -5.12 13.63 13.20
N LEU A 550 -4.43 12.51 13.31
CA LEU A 550 -3.08 12.45 13.86
C LEU A 550 -2.06 12.54 12.73
N SER A 551 -0.95 13.22 12.97
CA SER A 551 0.20 13.29 12.05
C SER A 551 1.50 13.16 12.84
N TRP A 552 2.49 12.47 12.27
CA TRP A 552 3.80 12.26 12.89
C TRP A 552 4.91 12.09 11.85
N GLN A 553 6.15 12.28 12.27
CA GLN A 553 7.35 12.06 11.45
C GLN A 553 8.11 10.79 11.88
N ARG A 554 8.71 10.08 10.92
CA ARG A 554 9.70 9.03 11.19
C ARG A 554 11.14 9.57 11.11
N PRO A 555 12.08 9.00 11.88
CA PRO A 555 13.51 9.20 11.65
C PRO A 555 13.98 8.79 10.23
N TYR A 556 15.10 9.40 9.82
CA TYR A 556 15.88 9.08 8.61
C TYR A 556 16.24 7.58 8.57
N HIS A 557 17.13 7.19 9.48
CA HIS A 557 17.75 5.86 9.53
C HIS A 557 17.05 4.96 10.56
N VAL A 558 15.92 4.38 10.17
CA VAL A 558 15.20 3.36 10.94
C VAL A 558 14.45 2.42 10.01
N ALA A 559 14.57 1.12 10.26
CA ALA A 559 13.84 0.07 9.55
C ALA A 559 12.68 -0.42 10.43
N PHE A 560 11.46 -0.51 9.90
CA PHE A 560 10.29 -0.97 10.66
C PHE A 560 9.21 -1.55 9.74
N ARG A 561 8.44 -2.50 10.25
CA ARG A 561 7.38 -3.22 9.52
C ARG A 561 6.10 -2.40 9.39
N LYS A 562 5.68 -1.80 10.51
CA LYS A 562 4.41 -1.08 10.65
C LYS A 562 4.46 -0.08 11.80
N TYR A 563 3.63 0.95 11.73
CA TYR A 563 3.19 1.70 12.90
C TYR A 563 1.99 0.98 13.54
N VAL A 564 1.82 1.14 14.84
CA VAL A 564 0.60 0.77 15.57
C VAL A 564 0.10 2.01 16.30
N LEU A 565 -1.09 2.48 15.92
CA LEU A 565 -1.81 3.58 16.55
C LEU A 565 -2.75 3.00 17.61
N GLN A 566 -2.59 3.47 18.85
CA GLN A 566 -3.37 3.01 20.00
C GLN A 566 -4.01 4.19 20.74
N THR A 567 -5.19 3.95 21.29
CA THR A 567 -6.06 4.90 21.99
C THR A 567 -6.24 4.51 23.45
N PHE A 568 -6.20 5.49 24.34
CA PHE A 568 -6.53 5.34 25.75
C PHE A 568 -7.55 6.40 26.15
N PHE A 569 -8.70 5.94 26.62
CA PHE A 569 -9.83 6.76 27.07
C PHE A 569 -10.66 5.94 28.07
N PHE A 570 -11.48 6.60 28.87
CA PHE A 570 -12.48 5.89 29.66
C PHE A 570 -13.61 5.43 28.75
N ASN A 571 -13.80 4.12 28.63
CA ASN A 571 -14.86 3.52 27.83
C ASN A 571 -16.13 3.33 28.70
N PRO A 572 -17.25 4.01 28.41
CA PRO A 572 -18.46 3.93 29.22
C PRO A 572 -19.17 2.56 29.14
N VAL A 573 -18.86 1.72 28.15
CA VAL A 573 -19.45 0.38 28.00
C VAL A 573 -18.75 -0.66 28.88
N THR A 574 -17.42 -0.56 29.02
CA THR A 574 -16.61 -1.49 29.85
C THR A 574 -16.28 -0.94 31.24
N LEU A 575 -16.58 0.34 31.49
CA LEU A 575 -16.26 1.08 32.73
C LEU A 575 -14.76 1.06 33.09
N ALA A 576 -13.90 0.97 32.08
CA ALA A 576 -12.45 0.86 32.21
C ALA A 576 -11.71 1.84 31.29
N SER A 577 -10.44 2.11 31.60
CA SER A 577 -9.52 2.89 30.78
C SER A 577 -8.28 2.06 30.46
N GLU A 578 -8.12 1.66 29.20
CA GLU A 578 -7.00 0.81 28.75
C GLU A 578 -6.48 1.23 27.36
N TRP A 579 -5.27 0.76 27.00
CA TRP A 579 -4.67 1.02 25.69
C TRP A 579 -5.21 0.04 24.64
N THR A 580 -6.15 0.51 23.84
CA THR A 580 -6.76 -0.25 22.73
C THR A 580 -6.03 0.04 21.42
N THR A 581 -5.76 -0.98 20.60
CA THR A 581 -5.23 -0.76 19.24
C THR A 581 -6.35 -0.30 18.32
N TYR A 582 -6.16 0.86 17.69
CA TYR A 582 -7.15 1.45 16.77
C TYR A 582 -6.80 1.19 15.30
N TYR A 583 -5.53 1.33 14.91
CA TYR A 583 -5.06 1.01 13.56
C TYR A 583 -3.65 0.42 13.54
N GLU A 584 -3.41 -0.48 12.58
CA GLU A 584 -2.07 -0.90 12.15
C GLU A 584 -1.79 -0.37 10.75
N ILE A 585 -0.65 0.29 10.56
CA ILE A 585 -0.32 1.04 9.34
C ILE A 585 1.00 0.51 8.81
N ALA A 586 1.00 -0.15 7.64
CA ALA A 586 2.23 -0.65 7.03
C ALA A 586 3.24 0.48 6.78
N ALA A 587 4.54 0.19 6.89
CA ALA A 587 5.58 1.19 6.69
C ALA A 587 5.51 1.83 5.29
N THR A 588 5.63 3.15 5.24
CA THR A 588 5.57 3.99 4.04
C THR A 588 6.93 4.59 3.69
N ALA A 589 7.17 4.90 2.41
CA ALA A 589 8.38 5.63 2.02
C ALA A 589 8.42 7.05 2.60
N SER A 590 7.25 7.69 2.71
CA SER A 590 7.03 9.03 3.28
C SER A 590 7.68 9.19 4.65
N VAL A 591 8.27 10.37 4.89
CA VAL A 591 8.85 10.76 6.19
C VAL A 591 7.75 11.19 7.16
N ILE A 592 6.67 11.78 6.65
CA ILE A 592 5.47 12.14 7.41
C ILE A 592 4.38 11.11 7.12
N ALA A 593 3.68 10.65 8.15
CA ALA A 593 2.49 9.82 8.05
C ALA A 593 1.34 10.48 8.84
N SER A 594 0.12 10.36 8.34
CA SER A 594 -1.09 10.87 9.02
C SER A 594 -2.27 9.92 8.85
N VAL A 595 -3.16 9.91 9.84
CA VAL A 595 -4.34 9.03 9.90
C VAL A 595 -5.52 9.78 10.51
N ARG A 596 -6.67 9.67 9.86
CA ARG A 596 -7.96 10.10 10.41
C ARG A 596 -8.48 9.04 11.38
N VAL A 597 -8.79 9.46 12.59
CA VAL A 597 -9.52 8.68 13.60
C VAL A 597 -10.95 9.21 13.65
N THR A 598 -11.91 8.29 13.70
CA THR A 598 -13.36 8.53 13.74
C THR A 598 -13.97 7.89 14.98
N ASP A 599 -15.30 8.01 15.13
CA ASP A 599 -16.09 7.28 16.12
C ASP A 599 -15.70 7.59 17.58
N LEU A 600 -15.10 8.76 17.79
CA LEU A 600 -14.76 9.30 19.09
C LEU A 600 -15.99 9.88 19.77
N LEU A 601 -16.09 9.70 21.08
CA LEU A 601 -17.12 10.34 21.93
C LEU A 601 -16.96 11.89 21.94
N PRO A 602 -18.04 12.68 21.75
CA PRO A 602 -18.01 14.14 21.90
C PRO A 602 -17.67 14.60 23.32
N ALA A 603 -16.98 15.74 23.41
CA ALA A 603 -16.52 16.33 24.67
C ALA A 603 -15.86 15.32 25.64
N TRP A 604 -14.96 14.48 25.13
CA TRP A 604 -14.29 13.40 25.86
C TRP A 604 -12.77 13.54 25.81
N TYR A 605 -12.06 12.91 26.74
CA TYR A 605 -10.60 12.94 26.83
C TYR A 605 -9.99 11.68 26.25
N TYR A 606 -9.04 11.84 25.33
CA TYR A 606 -8.28 10.77 24.67
C TYR A 606 -6.78 11.01 24.80
N ASN A 607 -6.04 9.96 25.10
CA ASN A 607 -4.62 9.85 24.84
C ASN A 607 -4.40 8.96 23.61
N PHE A 608 -3.51 9.39 22.73
CA PHE A 608 -3.09 8.64 21.54
C PHE A 608 -1.60 8.30 21.66
N ARG A 609 -1.20 7.10 21.24
CA ARG A 609 0.22 6.75 21.05
C ARG A 609 0.44 6.06 19.71
N VAL A 610 1.61 6.30 19.12
CA VAL A 610 2.03 5.66 17.87
C VAL A 610 3.39 5.01 18.07
N THR A 611 3.47 3.68 17.99
CA THR A 611 4.72 2.93 18.12
C THR A 611 5.16 2.36 16.76
N MET A 612 6.49 2.23 16.58
CA MET A 612 7.08 1.50 15.45
C MET A 612 7.35 0.05 15.86
N VAL A 613 7.03 -0.91 14.99
CA VAL A 613 7.22 -2.35 15.24
C VAL A 613 8.15 -2.97 14.18
N THR A 614 9.09 -3.82 14.60
CA THR A 614 10.06 -4.48 13.71
C THR A 614 9.48 -5.71 12.99
N TRP A 615 10.31 -6.38 12.19
CA TRP A 615 10.01 -7.70 11.59
C TRP A 615 10.44 -8.89 12.48
N GLY A 616 10.69 -8.65 13.77
CA GLY A 616 11.11 -9.66 14.75
C GLY A 616 10.09 -10.77 15.00
N ASP A 617 10.60 -11.89 15.49
CA ASP A 617 9.85 -12.89 16.23
C ASP A 617 10.65 -13.24 17.50
N PRO A 618 10.28 -12.72 18.69
CA PRO A 618 9.19 -11.77 18.92
C PRO A 618 9.44 -10.40 18.25
N PRO A 619 8.38 -9.67 17.84
CA PRO A 619 8.52 -8.33 17.28
C PRO A 619 8.84 -7.31 18.37
N LEU A 620 9.85 -6.46 18.14
CA LEU A 620 10.22 -5.38 19.06
C LEU A 620 9.46 -4.09 18.72
N SER A 621 9.12 -3.30 19.74
CA SER A 621 8.40 -2.02 19.60
C SER A 621 9.02 -0.93 20.45
N CYS A 622 9.11 0.30 19.92
CA CYS A 622 9.71 1.44 20.63
C CYS A 622 8.85 1.96 21.82
N CYS A 623 9.51 2.70 22.70
CA CYS A 623 9.05 3.27 23.98
C CYS A 623 7.79 4.17 23.92
N ASP A 624 7.15 4.35 25.07
CA ASP A 624 5.95 5.19 25.27
C ASP A 624 6.15 6.73 25.11
N SER A 625 7.31 7.20 24.62
CA SER A 625 7.61 8.62 24.46
C SER A 625 6.77 9.31 23.37
N SER A 626 6.15 8.55 22.47
CA SER A 626 5.30 9.04 21.37
C SER A 626 3.82 9.12 21.78
N THR A 627 3.51 9.80 22.88
CA THR A 627 2.14 10.00 23.41
C THR A 627 1.65 11.45 23.26
N VAL A 628 0.37 11.65 22.98
CA VAL A 628 -0.28 12.98 22.92
C VAL A 628 -1.70 12.94 23.50
N SER A 629 -2.09 13.98 24.24
CA SER A 629 -3.41 14.10 24.86
C SER A 629 -4.31 15.11 24.16
N PHE A 630 -5.62 14.86 24.12
CA PHE A 630 -6.58 15.67 23.38
C PHE A 630 -8.00 15.57 23.96
N VAL A 631 -8.75 16.68 23.92
CA VAL A 631 -10.19 16.71 24.23
C VAL A 631 -10.97 16.96 22.94
N THR A 632 -11.95 16.12 22.63
CA THR A 632 -12.81 16.27 21.44
C THR A 632 -13.70 17.51 21.56
N ALA A 633 -14.19 18.02 20.42
CA ALA A 633 -15.19 19.09 20.45
C ALA A 633 -16.54 18.56 21.03
N PRO A 634 -17.37 19.41 21.64
CA PRO A 634 -18.74 19.03 21.96
C PRO A 634 -19.57 18.93 20.67
N GLU A 635 -20.60 18.09 20.68
CA GLU A 635 -21.68 18.12 19.69
C GLU A 635 -22.44 19.46 19.70
N ALA A 636 -23.25 19.74 18.69
CA ALA A 636 -24.12 20.93 18.65
C ALA A 636 -25.45 20.64 19.37
N PRO A 637 -25.89 21.46 20.34
CA PRO A 637 -27.18 21.29 20.99
C PRO A 637 -28.35 21.66 20.06
N HIS A 638 -29.51 21.04 20.25
CA HIS A 638 -30.72 21.30 19.46
C HIS A 638 -31.74 22.11 20.28
N ILE A 639 -32.15 23.29 19.78
CA ILE A 639 -33.14 24.14 20.48
C ILE A 639 -34.54 23.49 20.39
N SER A 640 -35.17 23.23 21.54
CA SER A 640 -36.40 22.44 21.65
C SER A 640 -37.66 23.25 21.95
N SER A 641 -37.56 24.37 22.69
CA SER A 641 -38.64 25.37 22.79
C SER A 641 -38.09 26.78 22.97
N VAL A 642 -38.85 27.77 22.49
CA VAL A 642 -38.52 29.20 22.63
C VAL A 642 -39.82 29.97 22.91
N ASP A 643 -39.95 30.49 24.12
CA ASP A 643 -41.19 31.09 24.65
C ASP A 643 -40.90 32.54 25.08
N TYR A 644 -41.50 33.57 24.43
CA TYR A 644 -41.33 34.98 24.83
C TYR A 644 -42.49 35.46 25.70
N ASN A 645 -42.19 36.06 26.85
CA ASN A 645 -43.20 36.53 27.80
C ASN A 645 -42.70 37.73 28.62
N HIS A 646 -43.49 38.80 28.72
CA HIS A 646 -43.21 39.99 29.55
C HIS A 646 -41.75 40.55 29.44
N GLY A 647 -41.19 40.62 28.23
CA GLY A 647 -39.82 41.13 28.01
C GLY A 647 -38.70 40.09 28.15
N THR A 648 -39.03 38.85 28.52
CA THR A 648 -38.07 37.75 28.74
C THR A 648 -38.32 36.62 27.76
N LEU A 649 -37.25 36.16 27.11
CA LEU A 649 -37.23 34.97 26.27
C LEU A 649 -36.76 33.76 27.09
N TYR A 650 -37.60 32.75 27.20
CA TYR A 650 -37.23 31.44 27.75
C TYR A 650 -36.82 30.51 26.63
N VAL A 651 -35.72 29.78 26.81
CA VAL A 651 -35.13 28.90 25.80
C VAL A 651 -34.85 27.54 26.43
N ARG A 652 -35.22 26.45 25.75
CA ARG A 652 -34.87 25.07 26.12
C ARG A 652 -34.14 24.39 24.97
N TRP A 653 -33.31 23.39 25.29
CA TRP A 653 -32.60 22.59 24.29
C TRP A 653 -32.50 21.12 24.71
N THR A 654 -32.03 20.29 23.79
CA THR A 654 -31.62 18.89 24.01
C THR A 654 -30.17 18.71 23.53
N TYR A 655 -29.51 17.67 24.02
CA TYR A 655 -28.11 17.38 23.70
C TYR A 655 -27.90 15.87 23.55
N GLY A 656 -27.53 15.45 22.33
CA GLY A 656 -27.49 14.04 21.94
C GLY A 656 -28.80 13.29 22.23
N GLU A 657 -28.69 11.98 22.45
CA GLU A 657 -29.84 11.12 22.78
C GLU A 657 -30.32 11.31 24.22
N LEU A 658 -31.56 10.88 24.51
CA LEU A 658 -32.10 10.97 25.86
C LEU A 658 -31.26 10.10 26.83
N PHE A 659 -30.87 10.70 27.95
CA PHE A 659 -30.07 10.09 29.04
C PHE A 659 -28.56 9.95 28.81
N ILE A 660 -27.90 10.85 28.07
CA ILE A 660 -26.43 10.99 28.14
C ILE A 660 -25.98 11.32 29.58
N ASP A 661 -25.18 10.43 30.18
CA ASP A 661 -24.47 10.71 31.41
C ASP A 661 -23.24 11.60 31.14
N MET A 662 -23.25 12.80 31.73
CA MET A 662 -22.16 13.77 31.63
C MET A 662 -21.09 13.60 32.73
N SER A 663 -21.17 12.57 33.58
CA SER A 663 -20.22 12.30 34.67
C SER A 663 -18.75 12.40 34.24
N HIS A 664 -18.38 11.71 33.17
CA HIS A 664 -17.02 11.64 32.61
C HIS A 664 -16.80 12.57 31.39
N SER A 665 -17.84 13.33 30.98
CA SER A 665 -17.72 14.34 29.93
C SER A 665 -16.94 15.58 30.39
N ARG A 666 -16.15 16.14 29.47
CA ARG A 666 -15.42 17.41 29.58
C ARG A 666 -16.27 18.64 29.22
N MET A 667 -17.59 18.48 29.13
CA MET A 667 -18.53 19.61 29.09
C MET A 667 -18.42 20.46 30.36
N LEU A 668 -18.33 21.79 30.20
CA LEU A 668 -18.25 22.75 31.31
C LEU A 668 -19.59 23.47 31.52
N HIS A 669 -20.12 24.10 30.46
CA HIS A 669 -21.30 24.95 30.52
C HIS A 669 -21.98 25.08 29.14
N TRP A 670 -23.19 25.62 29.14
CA TRP A 670 -23.92 26.10 27.97
C TRP A 670 -23.84 27.62 27.90
N GLN A 671 -23.68 28.18 26.70
CA GLN A 671 -23.73 29.63 26.45
C GLN A 671 -24.89 29.93 25.49
N VAL A 672 -25.93 30.61 25.97
CA VAL A 672 -27.08 31.01 25.16
C VAL A 672 -26.90 32.46 24.71
N THR A 673 -26.99 32.69 23.41
CA THR A 673 -26.68 33.97 22.75
C THR A 673 -27.78 34.38 21.80
N ALA A 674 -28.23 35.64 21.88
CA ALA A 674 -29.22 36.23 21.00
C ALA A 674 -28.67 37.53 20.37
N HIS A 675 -28.67 37.58 19.04
CA HIS A 675 -28.06 38.64 18.24
C HIS A 675 -29.13 39.45 17.48
N GLY A 676 -29.39 40.68 17.93
CA GLY A 676 -30.37 41.60 17.32
C GLY A 676 -29.83 42.31 16.08
N LYS A 677 -30.73 42.77 15.21
CA LYS A 677 -30.40 43.42 13.93
C LYS A 677 -30.37 44.96 14.00
N LYS A 678 -31.26 45.59 14.77
CA LYS A 678 -31.38 47.06 14.91
C LYS A 678 -31.08 47.57 16.32
N GLY A 679 -31.23 46.76 17.36
CA GLY A 679 -31.02 47.17 18.74
C GLY A 679 -29.65 47.79 19.02
N SER A 680 -29.61 48.80 19.89
CA SER A 680 -28.40 49.53 20.28
C SER A 680 -27.36 48.63 20.94
N LYS A 681 -27.79 47.71 21.80
CA LYS A 681 -27.03 46.52 22.21
C LYS A 681 -27.37 45.39 21.23
N ARG A 682 -26.41 45.00 20.39
CA ARG A 682 -26.61 43.96 19.36
C ARG A 682 -26.56 42.53 19.89
N THR A 683 -25.94 42.28 21.04
CA THR A 683 -25.69 40.92 21.53
C THR A 683 -26.12 40.78 22.99
N TYR A 684 -26.89 39.73 23.28
CA TYR A 684 -27.34 39.34 24.60
C TYR A 684 -26.85 37.91 24.87
N SER A 685 -26.30 37.64 26.04
CA SER A 685 -25.74 36.33 26.39
C SER A 685 -26.02 35.97 27.85
N THR A 686 -26.12 34.67 28.12
CA THR A 686 -26.17 34.11 29.47
C THR A 686 -25.55 32.71 29.46
N ASP A 687 -24.76 32.41 30.49
CA ASP A 687 -24.04 31.15 30.64
C ASP A 687 -24.70 30.30 31.74
N VAL A 688 -24.87 29.01 31.48
CA VAL A 688 -25.70 28.08 32.26
C VAL A 688 -24.92 26.80 32.55
N THR A 689 -25.02 26.25 33.75
CA THR A 689 -24.25 25.06 34.15
C THR A 689 -24.63 23.84 33.32
N ARG A 690 -23.67 22.94 33.05
CA ARG A 690 -23.85 21.80 32.12
C ARG A 690 -25.08 20.91 32.41
N ASN A 691 -25.52 20.83 33.66
CA ASN A 691 -26.67 20.01 34.08
C ASN A 691 -28.04 20.64 33.75
N VAL A 692 -28.11 21.89 33.27
CA VAL A 692 -29.36 22.64 33.08
C VAL A 692 -29.59 22.93 31.59
N MET A 693 -30.63 22.33 31.02
CA MET A 693 -30.97 22.42 29.59
C MET A 693 -31.97 23.55 29.27
N GLY A 694 -31.83 24.69 29.95
CA GLY A 694 -32.73 25.84 29.75
C GLY A 694 -32.17 27.16 30.31
N ALA A 695 -32.57 28.27 29.70
CA ALA A 695 -32.12 29.64 30.03
C ALA A 695 -33.23 30.67 29.89
N SER A 696 -32.99 31.88 30.39
CA SER A 696 -33.86 33.05 30.19
C SER A 696 -33.03 34.29 29.85
N LEU A 697 -33.35 34.99 28.75
CA LEU A 697 -32.70 36.22 28.31
C LEU A 697 -33.71 37.38 28.28
N ALA A 698 -33.39 38.50 28.93
CA ALA A 698 -34.18 39.74 28.76
C ALA A 698 -33.87 40.36 27.39
N LEU A 699 -34.86 40.38 26.48
CA LEU A 699 -34.72 40.86 25.11
C LEU A 699 -35.71 41.98 24.79
N PRO A 700 -35.25 43.11 24.23
CA PRO A 700 -36.13 44.18 23.75
C PRO A 700 -37.19 43.67 22.75
N PRO A 701 -38.46 44.08 22.88
CA PRO A 701 -39.48 43.81 21.86
C PRO A 701 -39.18 44.55 20.55
N GLY A 702 -39.77 44.10 19.44
CA GLY A 702 -39.73 44.79 18.15
C GLY A 702 -38.49 44.58 17.27
N ASP A 703 -37.48 43.78 17.68
CA ASP A 703 -36.34 43.42 16.81
C ASP A 703 -36.37 41.95 16.38
N ILE A 704 -35.56 41.62 15.38
CA ILE A 704 -35.31 40.26 14.91
C ILE A 704 -34.00 39.78 15.56
N TYR A 705 -34.09 38.71 16.35
CA TYR A 705 -32.95 38.09 17.01
C TYR A 705 -32.57 36.77 16.35
N ASN A 706 -31.28 36.58 16.10
CA ASN A 706 -30.69 35.27 15.81
C ASN A 706 -30.28 34.62 17.15
N LEU A 707 -30.93 33.53 17.53
CA LEU A 707 -30.71 32.79 18.77
C LEU A 707 -29.88 31.53 18.53
N THR A 708 -28.80 31.36 19.29
CA THR A 708 -27.96 30.16 19.31
C THR A 708 -27.67 29.70 20.74
N VAL A 709 -27.71 28.38 20.97
CA VAL A 709 -27.21 27.73 22.18
C VAL A 709 -25.87 27.11 21.84
N SER A 710 -24.84 27.32 22.66
CA SER A 710 -23.49 26.76 22.44
C SER A 710 -23.09 25.85 23.58
N ALA A 711 -22.53 24.70 23.24
CA ALA A 711 -21.87 23.78 24.15
C ALA A 711 -20.40 24.17 24.32
N CYS A 712 -19.88 24.22 25.55
CA CYS A 712 -18.51 24.68 25.84
C CYS A 712 -17.69 23.66 26.64
N THR A 713 -16.49 23.35 26.18
CA THR A 713 -15.43 22.61 26.90
C THR A 713 -14.24 23.54 27.22
N GLU A 714 -13.17 23.00 27.83
CA GLU A 714 -11.98 23.73 28.28
C GLU A 714 -11.28 24.60 27.20
N GLY A 715 -11.48 24.32 25.91
CA GLY A 715 -10.91 25.12 24.82
C GLY A 715 -11.64 25.04 23.47
N LYS A 716 -12.85 24.47 23.42
CA LYS A 716 -13.65 24.31 22.21
C LYS A 716 -15.12 24.60 22.50
N ARG A 717 -15.84 25.15 21.53
CA ARG A 717 -17.29 25.32 21.57
C ARG A 717 -17.93 24.88 20.27
N ASN A 718 -19.20 24.47 20.34
CA ASN A 718 -20.01 24.13 19.17
C ASN A 718 -21.43 24.67 19.38
N SER A 719 -22.05 25.21 18.34
CA SER A 719 -23.28 26.00 18.43
C SER A 719 -24.44 25.34 17.69
N SER A 720 -25.64 25.49 18.22
CA SER A 720 -26.89 25.07 17.58
C SER A 720 -27.07 25.73 16.21
N VAL A 721 -27.93 25.13 15.39
CA VAL A 721 -28.50 25.83 14.23
C VAL A 721 -29.11 27.17 14.70
N PRO A 722 -28.86 28.30 14.01
CA PRO A 722 -29.39 29.61 14.35
C PRO A 722 -30.93 29.64 14.21
N ASN A 723 -31.62 29.90 15.32
CA ASN A 723 -33.08 30.04 15.36
C ASN A 723 -33.45 31.53 15.29
N ILE A 724 -34.15 31.95 14.22
CA ILE A 724 -34.47 33.36 13.97
C ILE A 724 -35.86 33.67 14.51
N ILE A 725 -35.91 34.45 15.60
CA ILE A 725 -37.15 34.93 16.20
C ILE A 725 -37.39 36.41 15.85
N LYS A 726 -38.64 36.75 15.51
CA LYS A 726 -39.10 38.13 15.33
C LYS A 726 -40.00 38.47 16.51
N LEU A 727 -39.60 39.44 17.33
CA LEU A 727 -40.41 39.91 18.44
C LEU A 727 -41.32 41.06 17.98
N GLU A 728 -42.57 41.05 18.41
CA GLU A 728 -43.52 42.12 18.12
C GLU A 728 -43.14 43.41 18.86
N PRO A 729 -43.37 44.61 18.28
CA PRO A 729 -43.05 45.88 18.94
C PRO A 729 -44.02 46.16 20.10
N ALA A 730 -43.52 46.74 21.19
CA ALA A 730 -44.36 47.04 22.35
C ALA A 730 -45.35 48.20 22.06
N PRO A 731 -46.57 48.15 22.63
CA PRO A 731 -47.49 49.27 22.59
C PRO A 731 -46.91 50.48 23.35
N PRO A 732 -47.17 51.73 22.91
CA PRO A 732 -46.73 52.93 23.61
C PRO A 732 -47.21 52.96 25.08
N ARG A 733 -46.28 53.21 26.01
CA ARG A 733 -46.56 53.35 27.44
C ARG A 733 -46.64 54.83 27.82
N SER A 734 -47.31 55.12 28.93
CA SER A 734 -47.38 56.48 29.50
C SER A 734 -47.80 57.55 28.48
N LEU A 735 -48.86 57.25 27.71
CA LEU A 735 -49.40 58.16 26.70
C LEU A 735 -50.18 59.30 27.38
N TYR A 736 -49.74 60.53 27.13
CA TYR A 736 -50.31 61.76 27.68
C TYR A 736 -50.69 62.75 26.58
N ALA A 737 -51.66 63.61 26.89
CA ALA A 737 -52.04 64.77 26.07
C ALA A 737 -51.72 66.06 26.83
N VAL A 738 -50.94 66.95 26.22
CA VAL A 738 -50.46 68.22 26.78
C VAL A 738 -50.66 69.36 25.79
N ASN A 739 -50.59 70.61 26.27
CA ASN A 739 -50.71 71.83 25.46
C ASN A 739 -51.96 71.87 24.56
N ALA A 740 -53.12 71.46 25.08
CA ALA A 740 -54.39 71.44 24.36
C ALA A 740 -54.94 72.86 24.11
N THR A 741 -54.91 73.30 22.86
CA THR A 741 -55.47 74.58 22.39
C THR A 741 -56.87 74.39 21.80
N HIS A 742 -57.43 75.45 21.22
CA HIS A 742 -58.69 75.40 20.46
C HIS A 742 -58.57 74.66 19.11
N SER A 743 -57.35 74.37 18.63
CA SER A 743 -57.13 73.78 17.29
C SER A 743 -55.98 72.77 17.21
N SER A 744 -55.29 72.49 18.33
CA SER A 744 -54.18 71.53 18.40
C SER A 744 -54.05 70.86 19.78
N VAL A 745 -53.49 69.65 19.81
CA VAL A 745 -53.09 68.93 21.03
C VAL A 745 -51.73 68.26 20.81
N THR A 746 -50.82 68.34 21.77
CA THR A 746 -49.55 67.61 21.73
C THR A 746 -49.67 66.30 22.49
N LEU A 747 -49.41 65.19 21.81
CA LEU A 747 -49.31 63.85 22.38
C LEU A 747 -47.85 63.55 22.74
N LEU A 748 -47.62 62.85 23.84
CA LEU A 748 -46.30 62.44 24.33
C LEU A 748 -46.38 61.05 24.96
N TRP A 749 -45.42 60.16 24.68
CA TRP A 749 -45.39 58.79 25.20
C TRP A 749 -43.98 58.25 25.39
N SER A 750 -43.81 57.27 26.28
CA SER A 750 -42.61 56.42 26.36
C SER A 750 -42.77 55.19 25.46
N GLY A 751 -41.74 54.87 24.68
CA GLY A 751 -41.66 53.60 23.94
C GLY A 751 -40.67 52.63 24.61
N GLU A 752 -40.87 51.34 24.38
CA GLU A 752 -39.95 50.28 24.79
C GLU A 752 -39.64 49.38 23.59
N GLY A 753 -38.40 48.88 23.51
CA GLY A 753 -37.97 48.04 22.40
C GLY A 753 -37.44 48.82 21.19
N VAL A 754 -37.41 48.13 20.04
CA VAL A 754 -37.04 48.69 18.74
C VAL A 754 -38.30 49.06 17.96
N VAL A 755 -38.38 50.32 17.55
CA VAL A 755 -39.50 50.89 16.80
C VAL A 755 -38.95 51.75 15.68
N ASP A 756 -39.44 51.55 14.45
CA ASP A 756 -39.05 52.29 13.25
C ASP A 756 -39.80 53.62 13.11
N PHE A 757 -41.10 53.61 13.43
CA PHE A 757 -41.96 54.80 13.50
C PHE A 757 -43.22 54.51 14.32
N TYR A 758 -43.94 55.55 14.69
CA TYR A 758 -45.26 55.47 15.31
C TYR A 758 -46.34 55.94 14.33
N GLN A 759 -47.52 55.32 14.38
CA GLN A 759 -48.70 55.73 13.62
C GLN A 759 -49.76 56.25 14.59
N VAL A 760 -50.25 57.47 14.35
CA VAL A 760 -51.26 58.15 15.17
C VAL A 760 -52.56 58.26 14.37
N LEU A 761 -53.62 57.63 14.86
CA LEU A 761 -54.94 57.60 14.24
C LEU A 761 -55.94 58.35 15.12
N LEU A 762 -56.68 59.31 14.54
CA LEU A 762 -57.76 60.03 15.22
C LEU A 762 -59.12 59.62 14.67
N CYS A 763 -60.02 59.21 15.56
CA CYS A 763 -61.44 59.07 15.31
C CYS A 763 -62.23 60.14 16.08
N SER A 764 -63.10 60.86 15.39
CA SER A 764 -64.03 61.80 16.03
C SER A 764 -65.19 61.04 16.65
N LEU A 765 -65.62 61.42 17.86
CA LEU A 765 -66.78 60.79 18.51
C LEU A 765 -68.13 61.14 17.85
N PHE A 766 -68.14 62.09 16.89
CA PHE A 766 -69.35 62.55 16.20
C PHE A 766 -69.33 62.29 14.67
N SER A 767 -68.30 61.63 14.13
CA SER A 767 -68.27 61.24 12.71
C SER A 767 -67.51 59.93 12.49
N LEU A 768 -68.10 59.02 11.73
CA LEU A 768 -67.60 57.65 11.49
C LEU A 768 -66.42 57.57 10.50
N GLN A 769 -65.90 58.71 10.02
CA GLN A 769 -64.68 58.74 9.21
C GLN A 769 -63.46 58.94 10.13
N ALA A 770 -62.60 57.91 10.17
CA ALA A 770 -61.24 58.07 10.69
C ALA A 770 -60.46 59.07 9.81
N ARG A 771 -59.62 59.89 10.42
CA ARG A 771 -58.69 60.77 9.68
C ARG A 771 -57.54 59.95 9.10
N GLU A 772 -56.87 60.49 8.08
CA GLU A 772 -55.64 59.89 7.56
C GLU A 772 -54.60 59.70 8.68
N PRO A 773 -53.89 58.56 8.73
CA PRO A 773 -52.96 58.25 9.80
C PRO A 773 -51.70 59.13 9.73
N LEU A 774 -51.35 59.76 10.85
CA LEU A 774 -50.15 60.57 10.98
C LEU A 774 -48.96 59.69 11.38
N THR A 775 -47.93 59.61 10.55
CA THR A 775 -46.66 58.91 10.86
C THR A 775 -45.69 59.82 11.59
N ALA A 776 -45.04 59.32 12.65
CA ALA A 776 -44.10 60.09 13.47
C ALA A 776 -42.84 59.29 13.82
N GLN A 777 -41.69 59.97 13.79
CA GLN A 777 -40.39 59.40 14.20
C GLN A 777 -39.99 59.81 15.64
N SER A 778 -40.79 60.67 16.29
CA SER A 778 -40.55 61.20 17.63
C SER A 778 -41.61 60.73 18.62
N HIS A 779 -41.20 60.57 19.88
CA HIS A 779 -42.06 60.31 21.06
C HIS A 779 -43.03 61.46 21.42
N VAL A 780 -43.07 62.51 20.61
CA VAL A 780 -43.85 63.73 20.79
C VAL A 780 -44.42 64.14 19.44
N VAL A 781 -45.73 64.38 19.36
CA VAL A 781 -46.44 64.78 18.13
C VAL A 781 -47.51 65.82 18.44
N THR A 782 -47.45 66.97 17.77
CA THR A 782 -48.54 67.96 17.83
C THR A 782 -49.53 67.72 16.71
N VAL A 783 -50.70 67.20 17.04
CA VAL A 783 -51.82 67.06 16.12
C VAL A 783 -52.52 68.41 16.00
N SER A 784 -52.61 68.95 14.79
CA SER A 784 -53.17 70.27 14.48
C SER A 784 -54.45 70.18 13.64
N SER A 785 -55.06 71.34 13.37
CA SER A 785 -56.32 71.46 12.61
C SER A 785 -57.45 70.59 13.19
N LEU A 786 -57.59 70.60 14.52
CA LEU A 786 -58.72 70.01 15.24
C LEU A 786 -59.87 71.02 15.33
N LEU A 787 -61.12 70.54 15.32
CA LEU A 787 -62.30 71.38 15.57
C LEU A 787 -62.34 71.81 17.05
N PRO A 788 -62.63 73.08 17.38
CA PRO A 788 -62.80 73.55 18.76
C PRO A 788 -63.89 72.80 19.52
N SER A 789 -63.79 72.80 20.86
CA SER A 789 -64.73 72.16 21.79
C SER A 789 -65.12 70.69 21.45
N SER A 790 -64.29 69.98 20.68
CA SER A 790 -64.57 68.63 20.20
C SER A 790 -63.69 67.58 20.89
N SER A 791 -64.26 66.38 21.07
CA SER A 791 -63.58 65.22 21.65
C SER A 791 -63.26 64.16 20.60
N TYR A 792 -62.05 63.60 20.67
CA TYR A 792 -61.55 62.55 19.78
C TYR A 792 -61.04 61.37 20.60
N ASN A 793 -61.19 60.16 20.05
CA ASN A 793 -60.42 59.01 20.49
C ASN A 793 -59.18 58.91 19.60
N CYS A 794 -58.00 58.88 20.20
CA CYS A 794 -56.72 58.80 19.52
C CYS A 794 -56.05 57.46 19.87
N SER A 795 -55.54 56.75 18.87
CA SER A 795 -54.73 55.54 19.06
C SER A 795 -53.34 55.74 18.49
N VAL A 796 -52.31 55.38 19.28
CA VAL A 796 -50.90 55.36 18.85
C VAL A 796 -50.43 53.91 18.74
N ILE A 797 -49.88 53.55 17.60
CA ILE A 797 -49.37 52.21 17.26
C ILE A 797 -47.87 52.31 17.00
N SER A 798 -47.06 51.46 17.62
CA SER A 798 -45.63 51.31 17.30
C SER A 798 -45.49 50.43 16.06
N TYR A 799 -44.63 50.78 15.10
CA TYR A 799 -44.29 49.92 13.97
C TYR A 799 -42.81 49.53 13.98
N SER A 800 -42.52 48.25 13.74
CA SER A 800 -41.14 47.77 13.48
C SER A 800 -41.15 46.63 12.47
N TYR A 801 -40.28 46.70 11.46
CA TYR A 801 -40.24 45.74 10.34
C TYR A 801 -41.64 45.46 9.74
N SER A 802 -42.39 46.54 9.50
CA SER A 802 -43.76 46.54 8.98
C SER A 802 -44.82 45.82 9.85
N THR A 803 -44.48 45.50 11.09
CA THR A 803 -45.40 44.91 12.09
C THR A 803 -45.96 46.02 12.98
N PRO A 804 -47.28 46.15 13.16
CA PRO A 804 -47.87 47.02 14.17
C PRO A 804 -47.74 46.39 15.58
N SER A 805 -47.83 47.22 16.61
CA SER A 805 -48.18 46.82 17.99
C SER A 805 -49.69 46.81 18.19
N GLU A 806 -50.13 46.33 19.35
CA GLU A 806 -51.43 46.71 19.91
C GLU A 806 -51.54 48.27 20.01
N PRO A 807 -52.72 48.86 19.76
CA PRO A 807 -52.93 50.30 19.84
C PRO A 807 -53.07 50.81 21.29
N ALA A 808 -52.26 51.82 21.66
CA ALA A 808 -52.43 52.56 22.89
C ALA A 808 -53.44 53.71 22.69
N PHE A 809 -54.55 53.69 23.44
CA PHE A 809 -55.65 54.67 23.30
C PHE A 809 -55.54 55.84 24.30
N ILE A 810 -55.94 57.03 23.86
CA ILE A 810 -56.13 58.22 24.70
C ILE A 810 -57.30 59.08 24.19
N HIS A 811 -58.14 59.55 25.11
CA HIS A 811 -59.17 60.54 24.82
C HIS A 811 -58.60 61.96 24.91
N ILE A 812 -58.84 62.77 23.88
CA ILE A 812 -58.37 64.16 23.81
C ILE A 812 -59.51 65.12 23.49
N SER A 813 -59.45 66.33 24.06
CA SER A 813 -60.46 67.38 23.88
C SER A 813 -59.81 68.75 23.69
N THR A 814 -60.19 69.45 22.62
CA THR A 814 -59.77 70.84 22.37
C THR A 814 -60.48 71.83 23.29
N THR A 815 -59.80 72.89 23.70
CA THR A 815 -60.37 73.93 24.58
C THR A 815 -61.30 74.90 23.84
N GLY A 816 -62.30 75.45 24.56
CA GLY A 816 -63.22 76.47 24.02
C GLY A 816 -62.59 77.87 23.99
N THR A 817 -63.12 78.76 23.15
CA THR A 817 -62.57 80.11 22.93
C THR A 817 -62.78 81.04 24.14
N VAL A 818 -61.69 81.45 24.79
CA VAL A 818 -61.60 82.63 25.67
C VAL A 818 -60.34 83.42 25.30
N SER A 819 -60.37 84.75 25.40
CA SER A 819 -59.36 85.65 24.84
C SER A 819 -58.85 86.70 25.84
N LEU A 820 -57.61 87.14 25.63
CA LEU A 820 -56.92 88.32 26.20
C LEU A 820 -56.32 88.25 27.64
N HIS A 821 -55.00 88.50 27.67
CA HIS A 821 -54.31 89.58 28.43
C HIS A 821 -53.46 89.33 29.72
N THR A 822 -52.17 89.72 29.59
CA THR A 822 -51.41 90.65 30.49
C THR A 822 -50.41 90.11 31.55
N HIS A 823 -49.14 90.03 31.11
CA HIS A 823 -47.89 90.61 31.68
C HIS A 823 -47.32 90.27 33.10
N LEU A 824 -46.07 89.74 33.03
CA LEU A 824 -44.81 90.16 33.70
C LEU A 824 -44.66 90.24 35.24
N TYR A 825 -43.68 89.48 35.74
CA TYR A 825 -42.51 89.92 36.54
C TYR A 825 -41.49 88.75 36.62
N TYR A 826 -40.23 88.83 37.09
CA TYR A 826 -39.43 89.91 37.70
C TYR A 826 -37.97 89.94 37.15
N ARG A 827 -37.08 90.78 37.72
CA ARG A 827 -35.60 90.80 37.55
C ARG A 827 -34.94 89.65 38.36
N TYR A 828 -33.67 89.23 38.22
CA TYR A 828 -32.39 89.80 37.73
C TYR A 828 -31.69 88.78 36.74
N SER A 829 -30.42 88.83 36.28
CA SER A 829 -29.19 89.55 36.67
C SER A 829 -28.26 89.91 35.46
N GLN A 830 -26.93 89.78 35.60
CA GLN A 830 -25.84 90.15 34.67
C GLN A 830 -24.51 89.45 35.07
N PRO A 831 -23.41 89.47 34.27
CA PRO A 831 -23.18 89.94 32.88
C PRO A 831 -22.75 88.74 31.98
N SER A 832 -21.73 88.66 31.09
CA SER A 832 -20.67 89.55 30.54
C SER A 832 -20.02 89.04 29.22
N TYR A 833 -19.90 89.94 28.24
CA TYR A 833 -18.79 90.19 27.28
C TYR A 833 -18.09 89.12 26.39
N THR A 834 -18.07 89.45 25.07
CA THR A 834 -17.02 89.25 24.02
C THR A 834 -16.51 87.87 23.59
N SER A 835 -16.91 87.48 22.38
CA SER A 835 -16.09 87.12 21.20
C SER A 835 -14.75 86.36 21.32
N LEU A 836 -14.70 85.20 20.66
CA LEU A 836 -13.61 84.73 19.78
C LEU A 836 -12.14 84.90 20.28
N LEU A 837 -11.64 83.91 21.02
CA LEU A 837 -10.67 82.91 20.50
C LEU A 837 -10.28 81.90 21.62
N GLN A 838 -9.50 80.87 21.25
CA GLN A 838 -8.87 79.90 22.18
C GLN A 838 -9.76 78.96 23.02
N VAL A 839 -10.80 78.35 22.40
CA VAL A 839 -11.24 76.99 22.82
C VAL A 839 -10.63 75.95 21.87
N GLN A 840 -9.29 75.93 21.83
CA GLN A 840 -8.48 74.93 21.10
C GLN A 840 -7.47 74.23 22.03
N SER A 841 -7.71 74.31 23.34
CA SER A 841 -6.84 73.78 24.41
C SER A 841 -7.60 72.83 25.35
N ALA A 842 -8.82 73.20 25.78
CA ALA A 842 -9.60 72.41 26.74
C ALA A 842 -10.03 71.00 26.25
N PHE A 843 -10.09 70.76 24.93
CA PHE A 843 -10.43 69.44 24.37
C PHE A 843 -9.29 68.40 24.47
N ILE A 844 -8.09 68.84 24.90
CA ILE A 844 -6.86 68.04 25.02
C ILE A 844 -6.59 67.66 26.51
N HIS A 845 -7.51 67.97 27.43
CA HIS A 845 -7.40 67.61 28.86
C HIS A 845 -8.60 66.85 29.45
N ILE A 846 -9.64 66.58 28.66
CA ILE A 846 -10.69 65.60 29.02
C ILE A 846 -10.46 64.27 28.29
N SER A 847 -9.72 64.29 27.19
CA SER A 847 -9.30 63.11 26.41
C SER A 847 -8.17 62.31 27.07
N THR A 848 -7.30 62.94 27.86
CA THR A 848 -6.17 62.26 28.55
C THR A 848 -6.59 61.50 29.82
N THR A 849 -7.49 62.04 30.63
CA THR A 849 -7.93 61.40 31.89
C THR A 849 -8.77 60.13 31.64
N VAL A 850 -9.53 60.09 30.56
CA VAL A 850 -10.31 58.90 30.16
C VAL A 850 -9.39 57.79 29.63
N ILE A 851 -8.31 58.13 28.92
CA ILE A 851 -7.34 57.14 28.43
C ILE A 851 -6.55 56.50 29.59
N MET A 852 -6.23 57.24 30.65
CA MET A 852 -5.57 56.65 31.83
C MET A 852 -6.45 55.64 32.60
N TRP A 853 -7.78 55.75 32.57
CA TRP A 853 -8.65 54.80 33.28
C TRP A 853 -8.86 53.47 32.54
N VAL A 854 -8.58 53.41 31.23
CA VAL A 854 -8.73 52.21 30.40
C VAL A 854 -7.44 51.37 30.36
N ILE A 855 -6.30 51.93 30.77
CA ILE A 855 -4.97 51.29 30.68
C ILE A 855 -4.57 50.58 31.99
N GLN A 856 -5.33 50.73 33.08
CA GLN A 856 -4.94 50.27 34.44
C GLN A 856 -5.67 49.00 34.96
N GLU A 857 -6.32 48.24 34.09
CA GLU A 857 -6.88 46.89 34.39
C GLU A 857 -6.21 45.80 33.52
N CYS A 858 -4.88 45.88 33.38
CA CYS A 858 -4.06 44.82 32.79
C CYS A 858 -2.84 44.51 33.67
N GLY A 859 -2.95 43.43 34.44
CA GLY A 859 -1.84 42.83 35.17
C GLY A 859 -2.31 41.77 36.17
N ALA A 860 -1.63 40.64 36.33
CA ALA A 860 -0.55 40.09 35.51
C ALA A 860 -0.36 38.60 35.82
N GLU A 861 -0.23 37.73 34.82
CA GLU A 861 0.47 36.44 34.99
C GLU A 861 0.89 35.77 33.66
N THR A 862 1.69 36.46 32.84
CA THR A 862 2.59 35.79 31.87
C THR A 862 3.68 36.75 31.38
N PHE A 863 4.89 36.61 31.92
CA PHE A 863 6.11 37.17 31.33
C PHE A 863 7.30 36.26 31.62
N VAL A 864 7.93 35.76 30.56
CA VAL A 864 9.30 35.24 30.57
C VAL A 864 10.03 35.93 29.43
N ASN A 865 11.28 36.33 29.67
CA ASN A 865 12.01 37.31 28.86
C ASN A 865 12.12 36.98 27.36
N PHE A 866 11.90 38.00 26.52
CA PHE A 866 12.56 38.14 25.22
C PHE A 866 13.43 39.40 25.23
N ALA A 867 14.71 39.22 25.56
CA ALA A 867 15.71 40.28 25.62
C ALA A 867 17.08 39.79 25.09
N SER A 868 17.07 39.18 23.90
CA SER A 868 18.26 38.94 23.07
C SER A 868 17.85 38.29 21.75
N PHE A 869 17.93 39.02 20.63
CA PHE A 869 18.47 38.58 19.33
C PHE A 869 18.36 39.71 18.28
N GLU A 870 19.01 40.84 18.54
CA GLU A 870 19.50 41.70 17.45
C GLU A 870 20.92 41.26 17.08
N ARG A 871 21.01 40.37 16.10
CA ARG A 871 22.13 40.12 15.19
C ARG A 871 21.66 39.15 14.10
N ASP A 872 22.27 39.26 12.93
CA ASP A 872 22.03 38.46 11.71
C ASP A 872 20.63 38.63 11.07
N SER A 873 20.55 39.54 10.10
CA SER A 873 19.32 40.05 9.48
C SER A 873 18.60 39.09 8.52
N LYS A 874 18.14 37.91 9.00
CA LYS A 874 17.31 36.97 8.20
C LYS A 874 16.14 36.39 9.01
N LEU A 875 14.90 36.68 8.57
CA LEU A 875 13.67 36.14 9.15
C LEU A 875 13.32 34.74 8.59
N PRO A 876 12.99 33.74 9.44
CA PRO A 876 12.52 32.43 8.99
C PRO A 876 11.14 32.46 8.31
N TYR A 877 10.96 31.56 7.34
CA TYR A 877 9.78 31.49 6.45
C TYR A 877 8.43 31.36 7.18
N ASN A 878 8.40 30.67 8.32
CA ASN A 878 7.16 30.23 8.97
C ASN A 878 6.32 31.36 9.60
N TRP A 879 6.91 32.52 9.92
CA TRP A 879 6.21 33.60 10.63
C TRP A 879 5.16 34.35 9.79
N ARG A 880 5.18 34.22 8.45
CA ARG A 880 4.19 34.89 7.59
C ARG A 880 2.79 34.29 7.72
N ARG A 881 2.66 32.97 7.95
CA ARG A 881 1.34 32.30 8.03
C ARG A 881 0.54 32.71 9.28
N SER A 882 1.20 32.89 10.42
CA SER A 882 0.54 33.29 11.68
C SER A 882 -0.11 34.67 11.61
N LEU A 883 0.47 35.62 10.86
CA LEU A 883 -0.09 36.96 10.70
C LEU A 883 -1.37 36.97 9.84
N PHE A 884 -1.44 36.11 8.81
CA PHE A 884 -2.63 35.99 7.97
C PHE A 884 -3.78 35.25 8.65
N ALA A 885 -3.50 34.24 9.49
CA ALA A 885 -4.52 33.56 10.30
C ALA A 885 -5.27 34.50 11.27
N PHE A 886 -4.65 35.62 11.67
CA PHE A 886 -5.28 36.64 12.50
C PHE A 886 -6.23 37.56 11.70
N LEU A 887 -5.93 37.81 10.42
CA LEU A 887 -6.74 38.65 9.54
C LEU A 887 -8.04 37.97 9.07
N THR A 888 -8.10 36.64 9.08
CA THR A 888 -9.30 35.86 8.71
C THR A 888 -10.37 35.77 9.80
N LEU A 889 -10.17 36.35 10.98
CA LEU A 889 -11.06 36.20 12.15
C LEU A 889 -11.96 37.41 12.46
N LEU A 890 -12.04 38.41 11.57
CA LEU A 890 -12.94 39.56 11.72
C LEU A 890 -14.23 39.40 10.88
N PRO A 891 -15.43 39.31 11.51
CA PRO A 891 -16.68 39.15 10.78
C PRO A 891 -17.23 40.47 10.20
N SER A 892 -17.62 40.41 8.93
CA SER A 892 -18.54 41.35 8.24
C SER A 892 -18.13 42.83 8.11
N LEU A 893 -17.31 43.12 7.09
CA LEU A 893 -17.47 44.30 6.23
C LEU A 893 -17.52 43.86 4.76
N THR A 894 -18.36 44.51 3.95
CA THR A 894 -18.75 44.02 2.61
C THR A 894 -17.79 44.48 1.50
N VAL A 895 -16.99 43.55 0.98
CA VAL A 895 -16.37 43.60 -0.36
C VAL A 895 -16.40 42.16 -0.93
N LEU A 896 -16.45 42.01 -2.26
CA LEU A 896 -16.37 40.71 -2.90
C LEU A 896 -14.98 40.06 -2.63
N GLY A 897 -14.98 38.86 -2.06
CA GLY A 897 -13.85 37.94 -2.15
C GLY A 897 -14.00 37.06 -3.41
N PRO A 898 -12.91 36.66 -4.06
CA PRO A 898 -12.99 35.93 -5.33
C PRO A 898 -13.58 34.53 -5.14
N VAL A 899 -14.51 34.16 -6.02
CA VAL A 899 -14.71 32.77 -6.40
C VAL A 899 -13.36 32.24 -6.90
N LEU A 900 -12.94 31.03 -6.52
CA LEU A 900 -11.75 30.44 -7.15
C LEU A 900 -12.04 30.27 -8.64
N GLU A 901 -11.30 30.99 -9.49
CA GLU A 901 -11.63 31.10 -10.91
C GLU A 901 -11.63 29.72 -11.59
N SER A 902 -12.82 29.36 -12.06
CA SER A 902 -13.20 28.12 -12.73
C SER A 902 -14.43 28.53 -13.57
N PRO A 903 -14.36 28.48 -14.91
CA PRO A 903 -13.23 28.09 -15.75
C PRO A 903 -11.99 29.02 -15.66
N VAL A 904 -10.83 28.48 -16.02
CA VAL A 904 -9.52 29.15 -16.11
C VAL A 904 -9.15 29.35 -17.58
N GLN A 905 -8.65 30.53 -17.98
CA GLN A 905 -8.14 30.77 -19.34
C GLN A 905 -6.81 30.04 -19.57
N MET A 906 -6.57 29.54 -20.78
CA MET A 906 -5.41 28.69 -21.07
C MET A 906 -4.08 29.45 -21.07
N ASP A 907 -4.06 30.73 -21.44
CA ASP A 907 -2.88 31.59 -21.33
C ASP A 907 -2.46 31.79 -19.86
N ASP A 908 -3.42 32.02 -18.97
CA ASP A 908 -3.18 32.15 -17.53
C ASP A 908 -2.88 30.81 -16.84
N PHE A 909 -3.04 29.67 -17.53
CA PHE A 909 -3.01 28.34 -16.89
C PHE A 909 -1.65 27.98 -16.26
N ASP A 910 -0.54 28.49 -16.78
CA ASP A 910 0.80 28.32 -16.18
C ASP A 910 0.93 29.14 -14.87
N ALA A 911 0.33 30.34 -14.82
CA ALA A 911 0.26 31.17 -13.61
C ALA A 911 -0.72 30.59 -12.58
N TYR A 912 -1.88 30.10 -13.03
CA TYR A 912 -2.85 29.37 -12.23
C TYR A 912 -2.23 28.12 -11.60
N LEU A 913 -1.56 27.26 -12.38
CA LEU A 913 -0.92 26.07 -11.85
C LEU A 913 0.15 26.43 -10.80
N LYS A 914 0.98 27.44 -11.07
CA LYS A 914 1.96 27.96 -10.11
C LYS A 914 1.30 28.47 -8.83
N ASP A 915 0.12 29.09 -8.92
CA ASP A 915 -0.62 29.61 -7.75
C ASP A 915 -1.33 28.50 -6.96
N MET A 916 -1.93 27.52 -7.65
CA MET A 916 -2.55 26.34 -7.05
C MET A 916 -1.52 25.47 -6.31
N SER A 917 -0.29 25.39 -6.81
CA SER A 917 0.84 24.68 -6.18
C SER A 917 1.46 25.41 -4.97
N LYS A 918 1.10 26.66 -4.67
CA LYS A 918 1.65 27.39 -3.51
C LYS A 918 1.23 26.76 -2.18
N ASP A 919 1.98 27.15 -1.15
CA ASP A 919 1.66 26.84 0.25
C ASP A 919 1.49 25.34 0.57
N SER A 920 2.23 24.48 -0.15
CA SER A 920 2.10 23.01 -0.15
C SER A 920 0.81 22.52 -0.83
N ALA A 921 0.53 23.03 -2.02
CA ALA A 921 -0.64 22.70 -2.85
C ALA A 921 -2.01 22.98 -2.20
N TYR A 922 -2.09 23.89 -1.22
CA TYR A 922 -3.29 24.11 -0.39
C TYR A 922 -4.59 24.33 -1.20
N LYS A 923 -4.52 25.03 -2.34
CA LYS A 923 -5.71 25.26 -3.19
C LYS A 923 -6.15 24.00 -3.95
N PHE A 924 -5.22 23.12 -4.32
CA PHE A 924 -5.57 21.80 -4.85
C PHE A 924 -6.25 20.95 -3.78
N SER A 925 -5.72 20.94 -2.55
CA SER A 925 -6.33 20.23 -1.43
C SER A 925 -7.75 20.74 -1.15
N LEU A 926 -7.96 22.07 -1.15
CA LEU A 926 -9.26 22.69 -0.95
C LEU A 926 -10.29 22.24 -2.02
N GLN A 927 -9.97 22.39 -3.31
CA GLN A 927 -10.82 21.90 -4.40
C GLN A 927 -11.07 20.39 -4.33
N PHE A 928 -10.07 19.61 -3.92
CA PHE A 928 -10.19 18.16 -3.82
C PHE A 928 -11.02 17.69 -2.61
N GLU A 929 -11.06 18.46 -1.51
CA GLU A 929 -12.01 18.24 -0.40
C GLU A 929 -13.45 18.56 -0.84
N GLU A 930 -13.68 19.67 -1.56
CA GLU A 930 -15.01 20.01 -2.11
C GLU A 930 -15.57 18.85 -2.96
N LEU A 931 -14.75 18.31 -3.86
CA LEU A 931 -15.08 17.15 -4.70
C LEU A 931 -15.47 15.89 -3.90
N LYS A 932 -15.05 15.72 -2.64
CA LYS A 932 -15.42 14.52 -1.82
C LYS A 932 -16.87 14.55 -1.35
N SER A 933 -17.53 15.71 -1.37
CA SER A 933 -18.95 15.82 -1.02
C SER A 933 -19.90 15.40 -2.15
N VAL A 934 -19.41 15.36 -3.39
CA VAL A 934 -20.23 15.16 -4.59
C VAL A 934 -20.75 13.72 -4.68
N GLY A 935 -22.08 13.58 -4.71
CA GLY A 935 -22.77 12.32 -4.95
C GLY A 935 -22.85 11.37 -3.75
N LEU A 936 -22.58 11.85 -2.52
CA LEU A 936 -22.74 11.05 -1.29
C LEU A 936 -24.22 10.75 -0.93
N ASP A 937 -25.15 11.45 -1.59
CA ASP A 937 -26.60 11.38 -1.44
C ASP A 937 -27.31 10.56 -2.53
N LEU A 938 -26.56 10.03 -3.50
CA LEU A 938 -27.10 9.32 -4.66
C LEU A 938 -27.22 7.81 -4.39
N ALA A 939 -28.41 7.26 -4.63
CA ALA A 939 -28.75 5.86 -4.33
C ALA A 939 -27.94 4.84 -5.14
N HIS A 940 -27.64 3.71 -4.50
CA HIS A 940 -26.92 2.55 -5.04
C HIS A 940 -27.51 1.23 -4.50
N ASP A 941 -28.82 1.20 -4.25
CA ASP A 941 -29.58 0.10 -3.66
C ASP A 941 -29.34 -1.23 -4.38
N ALA A 942 -29.26 -1.22 -5.73
CA ALA A 942 -29.01 -2.43 -6.49
C ALA A 942 -27.60 -3.03 -6.24
N ALA A 943 -26.62 -2.20 -5.86
CA ALA A 943 -25.28 -2.66 -5.52
C ALA A 943 -25.21 -3.31 -4.12
N ASP A 944 -26.10 -2.89 -3.22
CA ASP A 944 -26.21 -3.38 -1.84
C ASP A 944 -27.06 -4.65 -1.70
N LEU A 945 -27.81 -5.04 -2.73
CA LEU A 945 -28.54 -6.33 -2.76
C LEU A 945 -27.60 -7.49 -2.42
N PRO A 946 -27.95 -8.41 -1.49
CA PRO A 946 -27.04 -9.47 -1.02
C PRO A 946 -26.44 -10.34 -2.12
N ILE A 947 -27.19 -10.59 -3.20
CA ILE A 947 -26.74 -11.36 -4.37
C ILE A 947 -25.73 -10.60 -5.26
N ASN A 948 -25.71 -9.27 -5.20
CA ASN A 948 -24.81 -8.40 -5.98
C ASN A 948 -23.54 -8.02 -5.23
N ARG A 949 -23.50 -8.17 -3.89
CA ARG A 949 -22.29 -7.92 -3.09
C ARG A 949 -21.06 -8.73 -3.57
N PRO A 950 -21.16 -10.02 -3.93
CA PRO A 950 -20.03 -10.78 -4.49
C PRO A 950 -19.58 -10.29 -5.88
N LYS A 951 -20.45 -9.60 -6.63
CA LYS A 951 -20.10 -8.98 -7.92
C LYS A 951 -19.26 -7.71 -7.74
N ASN A 952 -19.08 -7.18 -6.52
CA ASN A 952 -18.33 -5.95 -6.23
C ASN A 952 -16.90 -6.26 -5.74
N ARG A 953 -15.88 -5.78 -6.46
CA ARG A 953 -14.46 -5.95 -6.09
C ARG A 953 -14.07 -5.19 -4.82
N TYR A 954 -14.78 -4.10 -4.52
CA TYR A 954 -14.60 -3.29 -3.31
C TYR A 954 -15.97 -2.92 -2.72
N THR A 955 -16.14 -3.10 -1.42
CA THR A 955 -17.41 -2.81 -0.72
C THR A 955 -17.76 -1.33 -0.65
N ASN A 956 -16.80 -0.44 -0.90
CA ASN A 956 -16.95 1.01 -0.84
C ASN A 956 -16.88 1.72 -2.21
N ILE A 957 -16.90 0.97 -3.31
CA ILE A 957 -16.91 1.51 -4.68
C ILE A 957 -18.12 0.91 -5.42
N LEU A 958 -19.28 1.54 -5.23
CA LEU A 958 -20.57 1.06 -5.72
C LEU A 958 -21.08 1.98 -6.86
N PRO A 959 -21.76 1.44 -7.88
CA PRO A 959 -22.37 2.22 -8.95
C PRO A 959 -23.70 2.85 -8.50
N TYR A 960 -23.94 4.13 -8.82
CA TYR A 960 -25.25 4.75 -8.59
C TYR A 960 -26.32 4.17 -9.52
N ASP A 961 -27.54 3.99 -9.02
CA ASP A 961 -28.62 3.31 -9.74
C ASP A 961 -29.12 4.04 -11.00
N PHE A 962 -29.04 5.37 -11.03
CA PHE A 962 -29.52 6.15 -12.18
C PHE A 962 -28.59 6.07 -13.39
N SER A 963 -27.29 5.84 -13.16
CA SER A 963 -26.23 5.84 -14.18
C SER A 963 -25.64 4.46 -14.43
N ARG A 964 -25.99 3.43 -13.62
CA ARG A 964 -25.42 2.09 -13.76
C ARG A 964 -25.75 1.46 -15.11
N VAL A 965 -24.80 0.72 -15.66
CA VAL A 965 -25.05 -0.14 -16.81
C VAL A 965 -25.90 -1.32 -16.35
N LYS A 966 -26.81 -1.78 -17.22
CA LYS A 966 -27.66 -2.94 -17.00
C LYS A 966 -27.33 -4.01 -18.02
N VAL A 967 -27.12 -5.24 -17.55
CA VAL A 967 -26.96 -6.42 -18.42
C VAL A 967 -28.32 -7.06 -18.60
N ILE A 968 -28.68 -7.43 -19.82
CA ILE A 968 -29.95 -8.08 -20.14
C ILE A 968 -29.72 -9.59 -20.20
N TYR A 969 -30.55 -10.35 -19.50
CA TYR A 969 -30.60 -11.81 -19.53
C TYR A 969 -32.01 -12.28 -19.86
N LEU A 970 -32.14 -13.46 -20.47
CA LEU A 970 -33.43 -14.08 -20.83
C LEU A 970 -34.27 -14.50 -19.60
N HIS A 971 -33.69 -14.51 -18.41
CA HIS A 971 -34.35 -14.80 -17.14
C HIS A 971 -34.18 -13.61 -16.20
N ASN A 972 -35.30 -13.01 -15.79
CA ASN A 972 -35.34 -11.80 -14.97
C ASN A 972 -35.23 -12.13 -13.48
N ASP A 973 -34.16 -12.85 -13.11
CA ASP A 973 -33.84 -13.19 -11.72
C ASP A 973 -33.30 -11.96 -10.96
N GLU A 974 -33.52 -11.88 -9.66
CA GLU A 974 -33.08 -10.74 -8.84
C GLU A 974 -31.54 -10.59 -8.89
N GLY A 975 -31.04 -9.41 -9.26
CA GLY A 975 -29.59 -9.17 -9.42
C GLY A 975 -28.96 -9.68 -10.73
N SER A 976 -29.74 -10.30 -11.62
CA SER A 976 -29.28 -10.61 -12.98
C SER A 976 -28.87 -9.34 -13.75
N ASP A 977 -29.61 -8.24 -13.58
CA ASP A 977 -29.38 -6.97 -14.31
C ASP A 977 -28.11 -6.21 -13.91
N TYR A 978 -27.36 -6.69 -12.92
CA TYR A 978 -26.32 -5.93 -12.24
C TYR A 978 -24.89 -6.25 -12.68
N ILE A 979 -24.15 -5.19 -13.02
CA ILE A 979 -22.69 -5.13 -13.13
C ILE A 979 -22.17 -3.84 -12.47
N ASN A 980 -20.98 -3.86 -11.88
CA ASN A 980 -20.37 -2.67 -11.26
C ASN A 980 -19.73 -1.74 -12.32
N ALA A 981 -20.59 -1.07 -13.07
CA ALA A 981 -20.23 -0.12 -14.11
C ALA A 981 -21.25 1.04 -14.21
N ASN A 982 -20.80 2.23 -14.61
CA ASN A 982 -21.66 3.40 -14.86
C ASN A 982 -21.33 4.05 -16.20
N TYR A 983 -22.34 4.61 -16.87
CA TYR A 983 -22.11 5.54 -17.98
C TYR A 983 -21.54 6.87 -17.45
N ILE A 984 -20.52 7.39 -18.12
CA ILE A 984 -19.92 8.71 -17.82
C ILE A 984 -20.09 9.61 -19.07
N PRO A 985 -20.57 10.85 -18.91
CA PRO A 985 -20.58 11.84 -19.98
C PRO A 985 -19.18 12.13 -20.51
N GLY A 986 -19.09 12.32 -21.82
CA GLY A 986 -17.85 12.71 -22.49
C GLY A 986 -17.85 14.14 -22.99
N TYR A 987 -17.26 14.33 -24.17
CA TYR A 987 -17.24 15.62 -24.86
C TYR A 987 -18.27 15.67 -25.99
N LYS A 988 -18.58 14.51 -26.58
CA LYS A 988 -19.46 14.35 -27.75
C LYS A 988 -20.76 13.61 -27.43
N SER A 989 -20.82 12.86 -26.33
CA SER A 989 -21.99 12.06 -25.95
C SER A 989 -22.21 12.00 -24.42
N PRO A 990 -23.47 12.03 -23.94
CA PRO A 990 -23.78 11.83 -22.51
C PRO A 990 -23.53 10.39 -22.03
N ARG A 991 -23.19 9.46 -22.93
CA ARG A 991 -22.79 8.07 -22.62
C ARG A 991 -21.53 7.67 -23.40
N GLU A 992 -20.58 8.60 -23.58
CA GLU A 992 -19.36 8.35 -24.36
C GLU A 992 -18.45 7.29 -23.74
N TYR A 993 -18.49 7.12 -22.41
CA TYR A 993 -17.72 6.11 -21.70
C TYR A 993 -18.60 5.25 -20.80
N ILE A 994 -18.11 4.03 -20.52
CA ILE A 994 -18.54 3.18 -19.41
C ILE A 994 -17.35 3.02 -18.47
N ALA A 995 -17.45 3.56 -17.25
CA ALA A 995 -16.46 3.34 -16.20
C ALA A 995 -16.84 2.12 -15.37
N THR A 996 -16.01 1.07 -15.42
CA THR A 996 -16.25 -0.22 -14.76
C THR A 996 -15.09 -0.65 -13.87
N GLN A 997 -15.36 -1.44 -12.83
CA GLN A 997 -14.31 -2.18 -12.12
C GLN A 997 -13.57 -3.14 -13.07
N GLY A 998 -12.36 -3.54 -12.72
CA GLY A 998 -11.67 -4.66 -13.37
C GLY A 998 -12.38 -5.98 -13.07
N PRO A 999 -12.82 -6.76 -14.07
CA PRO A 999 -13.61 -7.98 -13.87
C PRO A 999 -13.06 -8.93 -12.81
N LEU A 1000 -13.96 -9.57 -12.07
CA LEU A 1000 -13.65 -10.67 -11.16
C LEU A 1000 -13.84 -12.01 -11.90
N PRO A 1001 -13.26 -13.13 -11.41
CA PRO A 1001 -13.51 -14.45 -11.97
C PRO A 1001 -14.99 -14.81 -12.11
N GLU A 1002 -15.82 -14.28 -11.22
CA GLU A 1002 -17.28 -14.47 -11.16
C GLU A 1002 -18.06 -13.52 -12.09
N THR A 1003 -17.45 -12.41 -12.53
CA THR A 1003 -18.12 -11.35 -13.34
C THR A 1003 -17.53 -11.16 -14.74
N ARG A 1004 -16.56 -11.98 -15.16
CA ARG A 1004 -16.02 -11.96 -16.54
C ARG A 1004 -17.09 -12.19 -17.61
N ASN A 1005 -18.11 -13.00 -17.33
CA ASN A 1005 -19.24 -13.24 -18.25
C ASN A 1005 -20.17 -12.01 -18.31
N ASP A 1006 -20.53 -11.43 -17.15
CA ASP A 1006 -21.28 -10.17 -17.09
C ASP A 1006 -20.57 -9.05 -17.87
N PHE A 1007 -19.23 -8.99 -17.78
CA PHE A 1007 -18.41 -8.02 -18.50
C PHE A 1007 -18.49 -8.20 -20.02
N TRP A 1008 -18.27 -9.40 -20.57
CA TRP A 1008 -18.39 -9.61 -22.02
C TRP A 1008 -19.81 -9.42 -22.53
N ASN A 1009 -20.83 -9.83 -21.75
CA ASN A 1009 -22.22 -9.52 -22.05
C ASN A 1009 -22.47 -8.00 -22.12
N MET A 1010 -21.85 -7.22 -21.23
CA MET A 1010 -21.86 -5.75 -21.32
C MET A 1010 -21.15 -5.23 -22.58
N ILE A 1011 -19.97 -5.75 -22.96
CA ILE A 1011 -19.24 -5.32 -24.17
C ILE A 1011 -20.12 -5.51 -25.43
N LEU A 1012 -20.74 -6.67 -25.58
CA LEU A 1012 -21.59 -6.99 -26.72
C LEU A 1012 -22.90 -6.18 -26.71
N GLN A 1013 -23.62 -6.17 -25.60
CA GLN A 1013 -24.94 -5.50 -25.52
C GLN A 1013 -24.84 -3.97 -25.64
N GLN A 1014 -23.72 -3.38 -25.22
CA GLN A 1014 -23.44 -1.95 -25.39
C GLN A 1014 -22.66 -1.64 -26.69
N LYS A 1015 -22.45 -2.65 -27.56
CA LYS A 1015 -21.73 -2.55 -28.84
C LYS A 1015 -20.37 -1.86 -28.73
N SER A 1016 -19.69 -2.08 -27.61
CA SER A 1016 -18.44 -1.40 -27.29
C SER A 1016 -17.29 -2.00 -28.10
N HIS A 1017 -16.84 -1.25 -29.11
CA HIS A 1017 -15.71 -1.61 -29.96
C HIS A 1017 -14.34 -1.28 -29.34
N ILE A 1018 -14.28 -0.63 -28.17
CA ILE A 1018 -13.03 -0.18 -27.55
C ILE A 1018 -13.05 -0.42 -26.04
N ILE A 1019 -12.08 -1.22 -25.57
CA ILE A 1019 -11.80 -1.43 -24.15
C ILE A 1019 -10.46 -0.77 -23.81
N VAL A 1020 -10.43 -0.01 -22.72
CA VAL A 1020 -9.24 0.67 -22.19
C VAL A 1020 -8.94 0.12 -20.79
N MET A 1021 -7.85 -0.64 -20.70
CA MET A 1021 -7.33 -1.21 -19.45
C MET A 1021 -6.17 -0.36 -18.93
N LEU A 1022 -6.22 0.01 -17.64
CA LEU A 1022 -5.26 0.94 -17.01
C LEU A 1022 -4.61 0.29 -15.77
N THR A 1023 -4.35 -1.01 -15.83
CA THR A 1023 -3.80 -1.79 -14.70
C THR A 1023 -3.24 -3.10 -15.23
N GLN A 1024 -2.17 -3.62 -14.63
CA GLN A 1024 -1.76 -5.01 -14.88
C GLN A 1024 -2.67 -5.93 -14.04
N CYS A 1025 -2.94 -7.17 -14.48
CA CYS A 1025 -3.80 -8.10 -13.71
C CYS A 1025 -3.29 -8.30 -12.27
N ASN A 1026 -1.96 -8.34 -12.10
CA ASN A 1026 -1.29 -8.44 -10.81
C ASN A 1026 -0.28 -7.30 -10.63
N GLU A 1027 -0.43 -6.51 -9.57
CA GLU A 1027 0.47 -5.41 -9.21
C GLU A 1027 1.04 -5.68 -7.80
N ARG A 1028 2.36 -5.79 -7.66
CA ARG A 1028 3.06 -6.15 -6.40
C ARG A 1028 2.49 -7.39 -5.69
N ARG A 1029 2.24 -8.47 -6.45
CA ARG A 1029 1.60 -9.72 -5.98
C ARG A 1029 0.16 -9.55 -5.43
N ARG A 1030 -0.52 -8.44 -5.73
CA ARG A 1030 -1.95 -8.23 -5.44
C ARG A 1030 -2.75 -8.24 -6.74
N VAL A 1031 -3.81 -9.05 -6.80
CA VAL A 1031 -4.73 -9.08 -7.93
C VAL A 1031 -5.46 -7.74 -8.04
N LYS A 1032 -5.36 -7.09 -9.19
CA LYS A 1032 -6.09 -5.87 -9.54
C LYS A 1032 -7.24 -6.13 -10.50
N CYS A 1033 -7.05 -7.07 -11.43
CA CYS A 1033 -8.03 -7.47 -12.44
C CYS A 1033 -7.86 -8.97 -12.74
N ASP A 1034 -8.96 -9.67 -13.04
CA ASP A 1034 -8.88 -11.04 -13.59
C ASP A 1034 -8.30 -11.00 -15.02
N HIS A 1035 -7.76 -12.13 -15.50
CA HIS A 1035 -7.34 -12.26 -16.90
C HIS A 1035 -8.55 -12.67 -17.76
N TYR A 1036 -9.42 -11.70 -18.02
CA TYR A 1036 -10.76 -11.95 -18.59
C TYR A 1036 -10.77 -12.23 -20.10
N TRP A 1037 -9.62 -12.29 -20.77
CA TRP A 1037 -9.46 -12.56 -22.20
C TRP A 1037 -8.61 -13.83 -22.44
N PRO A 1038 -8.57 -14.39 -23.67
CA PRO A 1038 -7.79 -15.59 -24.00
C PRO A 1038 -6.28 -15.44 -23.69
N PHE A 1039 -5.62 -16.56 -23.38
CA PHE A 1039 -4.14 -16.62 -23.26
C PHE A 1039 -3.43 -16.94 -24.58
N THR A 1040 -4.21 -17.31 -25.60
CA THR A 1040 -3.80 -17.80 -26.92
C THR A 1040 -4.70 -17.19 -27.99
N ASP A 1041 -4.42 -17.48 -29.26
CA ASP A 1041 -5.29 -17.23 -30.41
C ASP A 1041 -6.58 -18.06 -30.37
N GLU A 1042 -6.55 -19.26 -29.77
CA GLU A 1042 -7.72 -20.14 -29.60
C GLU A 1042 -8.95 -19.42 -28.96
N PRO A 1043 -10.16 -19.49 -29.57
CA PRO A 1043 -11.35 -18.86 -29.03
C PRO A 1043 -11.80 -19.43 -27.68
N VAL A 1044 -12.02 -18.56 -26.69
CA VAL A 1044 -12.48 -18.93 -25.33
C VAL A 1044 -13.91 -18.44 -25.09
N THR A 1045 -14.79 -19.30 -24.58
CA THR A 1045 -16.20 -18.98 -24.29
C THR A 1045 -16.39 -18.40 -22.88
N TYR A 1046 -16.90 -17.18 -22.78
CA TYR A 1046 -17.23 -16.47 -21.54
C TYR A 1046 -18.75 -16.41 -21.33
N GLY A 1047 -19.35 -17.56 -20.99
CA GLY A 1047 -20.79 -17.73 -21.01
C GLY A 1047 -21.25 -18.07 -22.43
N GLU A 1048 -22.15 -17.27 -23.00
CA GLU A 1048 -22.67 -17.46 -24.37
C GLU A 1048 -21.80 -16.79 -25.46
N ILE A 1049 -20.80 -15.97 -25.07
CA ILE A 1049 -19.94 -15.23 -26.00
C ILE A 1049 -18.60 -15.94 -26.17
N SER A 1050 -18.22 -16.28 -27.39
CA SER A 1050 -16.85 -16.70 -27.73
C SER A 1050 -15.97 -15.47 -27.96
N VAL A 1051 -14.77 -15.44 -27.40
CA VAL A 1051 -13.77 -14.37 -27.63
C VAL A 1051 -12.51 -15.00 -28.22
N GLU A 1052 -12.17 -14.61 -29.44
CA GLU A 1052 -10.98 -15.01 -30.21
C GLU A 1052 -9.94 -13.87 -30.19
N MET A 1053 -8.65 -14.17 -30.06
CA MET A 1053 -7.59 -13.15 -30.15
C MET A 1053 -6.98 -13.13 -31.56
N LEU A 1054 -7.41 -12.15 -32.37
CA LEU A 1054 -6.95 -12.00 -33.77
C LEU A 1054 -5.51 -11.52 -33.88
N SER A 1055 -5.05 -10.70 -32.93
CA SER A 1055 -3.70 -10.15 -32.90
C SER A 1055 -3.35 -9.53 -31.55
N GLU A 1056 -2.09 -9.67 -31.13
CA GLU A 1056 -1.48 -8.91 -30.04
C GLU A 1056 -0.26 -8.14 -30.56
N SER A 1057 -0.09 -6.91 -30.09
CA SER A 1057 1.11 -6.10 -30.31
C SER A 1057 1.52 -5.42 -29.00
N GLU A 1058 2.70 -5.73 -28.49
CA GLU A 1058 3.24 -5.15 -27.26
C GLU A 1058 4.16 -3.95 -27.54
N SER A 1059 4.19 -3.00 -26.61
CA SER A 1059 5.08 -1.85 -26.56
C SER A 1059 5.47 -1.62 -25.08
N PRO A 1060 6.59 -0.93 -24.78
CA PRO A 1060 7.08 -0.81 -23.40
C PRO A 1060 6.08 -0.19 -22.41
N GLU A 1061 5.14 0.64 -22.91
CA GLU A 1061 4.17 1.37 -22.10
C GLU A 1061 2.72 0.89 -22.25
N TRP A 1062 2.42 0.07 -23.27
CA TRP A 1062 1.09 -0.51 -23.50
C TRP A 1062 1.10 -1.78 -24.35
N THR A 1063 0.08 -2.63 -24.16
CA THR A 1063 -0.27 -3.73 -25.07
C THR A 1063 -1.55 -3.37 -25.83
N ILE A 1064 -1.62 -3.66 -27.14
CA ILE A 1064 -2.85 -3.56 -27.93
C ILE A 1064 -3.23 -4.96 -28.40
N ARG A 1065 -4.50 -5.34 -28.22
CA ARG A 1065 -5.09 -6.60 -28.69
C ARG A 1065 -6.31 -6.33 -29.54
N ASN A 1066 -6.53 -7.13 -30.57
CA ASN A 1066 -7.76 -7.14 -31.34
C ASN A 1066 -8.50 -8.45 -31.05
N PHE A 1067 -9.73 -8.34 -30.56
CA PHE A 1067 -10.57 -9.49 -30.23
C PHE A 1067 -11.73 -9.58 -31.21
N ARG A 1068 -12.13 -10.80 -31.56
CA ARG A 1068 -13.42 -11.07 -32.20
C ARG A 1068 -14.35 -11.72 -31.19
N LEU A 1069 -15.47 -11.06 -30.93
CA LEU A 1069 -16.59 -11.61 -30.17
C LEU A 1069 -17.50 -12.34 -31.16
N GLY A 1070 -17.93 -13.54 -30.82
CA GLY A 1070 -18.98 -14.28 -31.52
C GLY A 1070 -20.16 -14.54 -30.59
N TYR A 1071 -21.38 -14.33 -31.08
CA TYR A 1071 -22.62 -14.60 -30.38
C TYR A 1071 -23.70 -15.03 -31.37
N ALA A 1072 -24.11 -16.30 -31.32
CA ALA A 1072 -24.87 -16.94 -32.39
C ALA A 1072 -24.23 -16.68 -33.77
N ASP A 1073 -24.97 -16.08 -34.71
CA ASP A 1073 -24.49 -15.74 -36.05
C ASP A 1073 -23.86 -14.32 -36.15
N GLU A 1074 -23.84 -13.53 -35.07
CA GLU A 1074 -23.26 -12.18 -35.06
C GLU A 1074 -21.80 -12.17 -34.57
N SER A 1075 -20.95 -11.39 -35.25
CA SER A 1075 -19.54 -11.18 -34.88
C SER A 1075 -19.21 -9.70 -34.68
N GLN A 1076 -18.55 -9.35 -33.57
CA GLN A 1076 -18.13 -7.98 -33.24
C GLN A 1076 -16.62 -7.91 -32.98
N ASP A 1077 -15.88 -7.15 -33.78
CA ASP A 1077 -14.47 -6.87 -33.54
C ASP A 1077 -14.31 -5.76 -32.48
N VAL A 1078 -13.42 -5.97 -31.51
CA VAL A 1078 -13.22 -5.12 -30.32
C VAL A 1078 -11.73 -4.90 -30.07
N LEU A 1079 -11.31 -3.63 -30.04
CA LEU A 1079 -9.94 -3.22 -29.79
C LEU A 1079 -9.70 -3.01 -28.29
N HIS A 1080 -8.77 -3.74 -27.71
CA HIS A 1080 -8.40 -3.67 -26.29
C HIS A 1080 -7.02 -3.04 -26.13
N LEU A 1081 -6.96 -1.83 -25.57
CA LEU A 1081 -5.74 -1.09 -25.31
C LEU A 1081 -5.43 -1.09 -23.81
N ASN A 1082 -4.28 -1.65 -23.43
CA ASN A 1082 -3.85 -1.84 -22.05
C ASN A 1082 -2.60 -1.00 -21.75
N TYR A 1083 -2.73 0.07 -20.96
CA TYR A 1083 -1.60 0.87 -20.51
C TYR A 1083 -0.90 0.21 -19.31
N THR A 1084 0.27 -0.38 -19.56
CA THR A 1084 1.01 -1.21 -18.61
C THR A 1084 1.91 -0.40 -17.67
N SER A 1085 2.32 0.80 -18.09
CA SER A 1085 3.28 1.66 -17.38
C SER A 1085 2.65 2.69 -16.42
N TRP A 1086 1.49 2.38 -15.81
CA TRP A 1086 0.96 3.21 -14.71
C TRP A 1086 1.52 2.71 -13.36
N PRO A 1087 2.21 3.56 -12.57
CA PRO A 1087 2.80 3.12 -11.30
C PRO A 1087 1.77 2.64 -10.25
N ASP A 1088 2.19 1.72 -9.39
CA ASP A 1088 1.34 1.11 -8.35
C ASP A 1088 0.82 2.11 -7.30
N HIS A 1089 1.57 3.20 -7.09
CA HIS A 1089 1.28 4.29 -6.17
C HIS A 1089 1.41 5.62 -6.91
N GLY A 1090 0.45 6.52 -6.70
CA GLY A 1090 0.41 7.83 -7.33
C GLY A 1090 0.12 7.80 -8.83
N VAL A 1091 0.94 8.54 -9.58
CA VAL A 1091 0.72 8.96 -10.96
C VAL A 1091 2.01 8.79 -11.78
N PRO A 1092 1.94 8.69 -13.12
CA PRO A 1092 3.13 8.74 -13.96
C PRO A 1092 4.02 9.94 -13.60
N THR A 1093 5.34 9.76 -13.66
CA THR A 1093 6.29 10.87 -13.43
C THR A 1093 6.18 11.90 -14.55
N VAL A 1094 6.78 13.09 -14.37
CA VAL A 1094 6.77 14.16 -15.41
C VAL A 1094 7.25 13.63 -16.77
N ASN A 1095 8.31 12.83 -16.78
CA ASN A 1095 8.87 12.19 -17.97
C ASN A 1095 7.93 11.15 -18.63
N ALA A 1096 6.93 10.66 -17.90
CA ALA A 1096 5.93 9.70 -18.37
C ALA A 1096 4.56 10.34 -18.69
N ILE A 1097 4.42 11.67 -18.54
CA ILE A 1097 3.21 12.38 -18.99
C ILE A 1097 3.03 12.24 -20.51
N ASP A 1098 4.12 12.36 -21.27
CA ASP A 1098 4.07 12.22 -22.73
C ASP A 1098 3.56 10.84 -23.18
N SER A 1099 3.93 9.77 -22.47
CA SER A 1099 3.45 8.41 -22.77
C SER A 1099 1.94 8.27 -22.54
N ILE A 1100 1.40 8.69 -21.39
CA ILE A 1100 -0.05 8.60 -21.16
C ILE A 1100 -0.84 9.55 -22.09
N LEU A 1101 -0.27 10.72 -22.45
CA LEU A 1101 -0.88 11.61 -23.45
C LEU A 1101 -0.87 10.98 -24.85
N GLN A 1102 0.20 10.28 -25.24
CA GLN A 1102 0.26 9.53 -26.50
C GLN A 1102 -0.75 8.37 -26.50
N PHE A 1103 -0.86 7.62 -25.40
CA PHE A 1103 -1.86 6.56 -25.25
C PHE A 1103 -3.30 7.09 -25.34
N VAL A 1104 -3.64 8.18 -24.63
CA VAL A 1104 -4.94 8.87 -24.75
C VAL A 1104 -5.19 9.30 -26.20
N HIS A 1105 -4.17 9.84 -26.89
CA HIS A 1105 -4.31 10.23 -28.29
C HIS A 1105 -4.58 9.02 -29.21
N ILE A 1106 -3.89 7.89 -29.01
CA ILE A 1106 -4.12 6.64 -29.76
C ILE A 1106 -5.55 6.15 -29.55
N VAL A 1107 -6.02 6.05 -28.30
CA VAL A 1107 -7.42 5.66 -28.01
C VAL A 1107 -8.40 6.62 -28.71
N ARG A 1108 -8.17 7.94 -28.63
CA ARG A 1108 -9.04 8.94 -29.25
C ARG A 1108 -9.05 8.88 -30.78
N GLN A 1109 -7.94 8.53 -31.43
CA GLN A 1109 -7.93 8.26 -32.88
C GLN A 1109 -8.86 7.10 -33.26
N GLN A 1110 -8.88 6.03 -32.45
CA GLN A 1110 -9.76 4.88 -32.67
C GLN A 1110 -11.22 5.21 -32.31
N ALA A 1111 -11.44 5.91 -31.19
CA ALA A 1111 -12.77 6.35 -30.75
C ALA A 1111 -13.51 7.19 -31.79
N ASN A 1112 -12.82 8.06 -32.52
CA ASN A 1112 -13.42 8.85 -33.60
C ASN A 1112 -13.94 8.02 -34.79
N ARG A 1113 -13.70 6.69 -34.83
CA ARG A 1113 -14.24 5.75 -35.83
C ARG A 1113 -15.57 5.12 -35.42
N THR A 1114 -15.99 5.27 -34.15
CA THR A 1114 -17.22 4.71 -33.59
C THR A 1114 -18.08 5.80 -32.93
N LYS A 1115 -19.30 5.45 -32.53
CA LYS A 1115 -20.20 6.27 -31.69
C LYS A 1115 -20.64 5.57 -30.39
N GLU A 1116 -20.32 4.29 -30.28
CA GLU A 1116 -20.69 3.44 -29.14
C GLU A 1116 -19.76 3.67 -27.94
N PRO A 1117 -20.18 3.36 -26.70
CA PRO A 1117 -19.43 3.73 -25.50
C PRO A 1117 -18.04 3.07 -25.41
N ILE A 1118 -17.03 3.85 -25.02
CA ILE A 1118 -15.69 3.35 -24.71
C ILE A 1118 -15.69 2.76 -23.29
N VAL A 1119 -15.39 1.47 -23.13
CA VAL A 1119 -15.32 0.83 -21.81
C VAL A 1119 -13.94 1.08 -21.20
N VAL A 1120 -13.87 1.76 -20.06
CA VAL A 1120 -12.62 2.15 -19.38
C VAL A 1120 -12.57 1.55 -17.98
N HIS A 1121 -11.51 0.80 -17.67
CA HIS A 1121 -11.36 0.14 -16.37
C HIS A 1121 -9.92 0.19 -15.82
N CYS A 1122 -9.82 -0.03 -14.51
CA CYS A 1122 -8.57 -0.32 -13.82
C CYS A 1122 -8.85 -1.46 -12.83
N SER A 1123 -8.47 -1.32 -11.56
CA SER A 1123 -8.97 -2.20 -10.49
C SER A 1123 -10.37 -1.78 -10.02
N ALA A 1124 -10.52 -0.58 -9.46
CA ALA A 1124 -11.79 -0.09 -8.92
C ALA A 1124 -12.69 0.63 -9.94
N GLY A 1125 -12.15 1.01 -11.11
CA GLY A 1125 -12.92 1.73 -12.12
C GLY A 1125 -13.22 3.20 -11.79
N VAL A 1126 -12.39 3.84 -10.95
CA VAL A 1126 -12.62 5.23 -10.49
C VAL A 1126 -11.38 6.12 -10.53
N GLY A 1127 -10.22 5.64 -10.03
CA GLY A 1127 -8.98 6.40 -9.96
C GLY A 1127 -8.35 6.64 -11.34
N ARG A 1128 -7.46 5.74 -11.77
CA ARG A 1128 -6.83 5.79 -13.11
C ARG A 1128 -7.86 5.95 -14.24
N THR A 1129 -9.01 5.28 -14.13
CA THR A 1129 -10.19 5.42 -15.03
C THR A 1129 -10.69 6.85 -15.14
N GLY A 1130 -10.96 7.52 -14.02
CA GLY A 1130 -11.39 8.92 -14.02
C GLY A 1130 -10.31 9.88 -14.51
N THR A 1131 -9.04 9.60 -14.20
CA THR A 1131 -7.91 10.36 -14.73
C THR A 1131 -7.81 10.24 -16.26
N PHE A 1132 -7.91 9.03 -16.82
CA PHE A 1132 -7.92 8.83 -18.27
C PHE A 1132 -9.09 9.55 -18.95
N ILE A 1133 -10.30 9.40 -18.42
CA ILE A 1133 -11.51 10.05 -18.98
C ILE A 1133 -11.38 11.58 -18.90
N ALA A 1134 -10.86 12.14 -17.82
CA ALA A 1134 -10.56 13.57 -17.73
C ALA A 1134 -9.56 13.99 -18.82
N LEU A 1135 -8.43 13.29 -18.97
CA LEU A 1135 -7.41 13.62 -19.98
C LEU A 1135 -7.95 13.56 -21.41
N ASP A 1136 -8.80 12.59 -21.75
CA ASP A 1136 -9.39 12.45 -23.08
C ASP A 1136 -10.47 13.52 -23.36
N ARG A 1137 -11.29 13.87 -22.35
CA ARG A 1137 -12.23 15.00 -22.44
C ARG A 1137 -11.49 16.34 -22.58
N LEU A 1138 -10.44 16.55 -21.79
CA LEU A 1138 -9.62 17.77 -21.82
C LEU A 1138 -8.83 17.91 -23.13
N MET A 1139 -8.27 16.81 -23.67
CA MET A 1139 -7.58 16.82 -24.95
C MET A 1139 -8.52 17.14 -26.13
N GLN A 1140 -9.83 16.94 -25.98
CA GLN A 1140 -10.82 17.43 -26.95
C GLN A 1140 -11.16 18.90 -26.69
N HIS A 1141 -11.53 19.24 -25.44
CA HIS A 1141 -11.88 20.61 -25.03
C HIS A 1141 -10.82 21.64 -25.44
N ILE A 1142 -9.54 21.39 -25.16
CA ILE A 1142 -8.42 22.32 -25.39
C ILE A 1142 -8.11 22.51 -26.89
N ARG A 1143 -8.58 21.62 -27.79
CA ARG A 1143 -8.48 21.86 -29.24
C ARG A 1143 -9.42 22.98 -29.66
N GLU A 1144 -10.67 22.89 -29.23
CA GLU A 1144 -11.78 23.75 -29.66
C GLU A 1144 -11.95 25.02 -28.80
N HIS A 1145 -11.44 25.03 -27.57
CA HIS A 1145 -11.62 26.11 -26.59
C HIS A 1145 -10.27 26.58 -26.01
N GLU A 1146 -10.25 27.82 -25.52
CA GLU A 1146 -9.07 28.49 -24.93
C GLU A 1146 -9.24 28.74 -23.42
N TYR A 1147 -10.13 27.97 -22.79
CA TYR A 1147 -10.26 27.84 -21.34
C TYR A 1147 -10.36 26.36 -20.94
N THR A 1148 -10.33 26.08 -19.64
CA THR A 1148 -10.60 24.75 -19.07
C THR A 1148 -11.31 24.85 -17.71
N ASP A 1149 -12.13 23.86 -17.36
CA ASP A 1149 -12.70 23.70 -16.02
C ASP A 1149 -12.54 22.25 -15.53
N ILE A 1150 -11.41 22.00 -14.88
CA ILE A 1150 -11.07 20.66 -14.37
C ILE A 1150 -11.89 20.34 -13.10
N LEU A 1151 -12.27 21.37 -12.32
CA LEU A 1151 -13.09 21.20 -11.12
C LEU A 1151 -14.51 20.76 -11.48
N GLY A 1152 -15.19 21.50 -12.35
CA GLY A 1152 -16.53 21.15 -12.82
C GLY A 1152 -16.56 19.82 -13.57
N MET A 1153 -15.55 19.54 -14.41
CA MET A 1153 -15.47 18.26 -15.13
C MET A 1153 -15.32 17.05 -14.18
N VAL A 1154 -14.49 17.14 -13.15
CA VAL A 1154 -14.34 16.05 -12.16
C VAL A 1154 -15.57 15.95 -11.26
N SER A 1155 -16.23 17.07 -10.94
CA SER A 1155 -17.51 17.08 -10.22
C SER A 1155 -18.63 16.38 -11.01
N GLU A 1156 -18.77 16.68 -12.30
CA GLU A 1156 -19.73 16.00 -13.20
C GLU A 1156 -19.46 14.49 -13.27
N MET A 1157 -18.19 14.06 -13.42
CA MET A 1157 -17.85 12.63 -13.38
C MET A 1157 -18.19 11.99 -12.03
N ARG A 1158 -17.97 12.69 -10.90
CA ARG A 1158 -18.31 12.20 -9.57
C ARG A 1158 -19.81 12.11 -9.30
N SER A 1159 -20.63 12.93 -9.94
CA SER A 1159 -22.09 12.75 -9.91
C SER A 1159 -22.55 11.49 -10.66
N HIS A 1160 -21.78 11.01 -11.65
CA HIS A 1160 -22.11 9.82 -12.43
C HIS A 1160 -21.52 8.51 -11.87
N ARG A 1161 -20.36 8.56 -11.20
CA ARG A 1161 -19.78 7.43 -10.46
C ARG A 1161 -18.95 7.91 -9.27
N LEU A 1162 -19.16 7.29 -8.12
CA LEU A 1162 -18.49 7.63 -6.85
C LEU A 1162 -16.96 7.68 -6.99
N SER A 1163 -16.32 8.70 -6.40
CA SER A 1163 -14.85 8.81 -6.28
C SER A 1163 -14.03 8.81 -7.59
N MET A 1164 -14.63 9.17 -8.73
CA MET A 1164 -13.90 9.42 -9.99
C MET A 1164 -12.75 10.43 -9.77
N VAL A 1165 -11.54 10.10 -10.27
CA VAL A 1165 -10.25 10.74 -9.88
C VAL A 1165 -10.04 10.59 -8.37
N GLN A 1166 -9.42 9.49 -7.95
CA GLN A 1166 -9.54 8.99 -6.57
C GLN A 1166 -8.58 9.66 -5.57
N THR A 1167 -7.46 10.23 -6.02
CA THR A 1167 -6.48 10.91 -5.16
C THR A 1167 -6.20 12.34 -5.59
N GLU A 1168 -5.76 13.17 -4.65
CA GLU A 1168 -5.32 14.54 -4.94
C GLU A 1168 -4.13 14.56 -5.91
N GLU A 1169 -3.22 13.59 -5.80
CA GLU A 1169 -2.13 13.35 -6.75
C GLU A 1169 -2.65 13.18 -8.19
N GLN A 1170 -3.73 12.41 -8.38
CA GLN A 1170 -4.40 12.23 -9.68
C GLN A 1170 -5.07 13.52 -10.17
N TYR A 1171 -5.59 14.35 -9.27
CA TYR A 1171 -6.17 15.65 -9.61
C TYR A 1171 -5.10 16.67 -10.04
N VAL A 1172 -4.00 16.77 -9.30
CA VAL A 1172 -2.82 17.59 -9.65
C VAL A 1172 -2.19 17.13 -10.96
N PHE A 1173 -2.10 15.81 -11.19
CA PHE A 1173 -1.55 15.24 -12.43
C PHE A 1173 -2.35 15.63 -13.68
N ILE A 1174 -3.68 15.71 -13.59
CA ILE A 1174 -4.52 16.21 -14.69
C ILE A 1174 -4.12 17.64 -15.07
N HIS A 1175 -3.86 18.51 -14.10
CA HIS A 1175 -3.41 19.88 -14.34
C HIS A 1175 -2.01 19.93 -14.96
N GLN A 1176 -1.07 19.10 -14.51
CA GLN A 1176 0.26 18.99 -15.11
C GLN A 1176 0.18 18.54 -16.58
N CYS A 1177 -0.69 17.58 -16.89
CA CYS A 1177 -0.96 17.13 -18.25
C CYS A 1177 -1.57 18.25 -19.12
N VAL A 1178 -2.53 19.01 -18.61
CA VAL A 1178 -3.18 20.12 -19.32
C VAL A 1178 -2.18 21.22 -19.70
N LEU A 1179 -1.24 21.55 -18.81
CA LEU A 1179 -0.18 22.51 -19.14
C LEU A 1179 0.73 22.01 -20.28
N LEU A 1180 0.99 20.70 -20.37
CA LEU A 1180 1.76 20.11 -21.47
C LEU A 1180 0.94 20.00 -22.77
N MET A 1181 -0.38 19.72 -22.70
CA MET A 1181 -1.27 19.82 -23.86
C MET A 1181 -1.25 21.25 -24.46
N TRP A 1182 -1.30 22.27 -23.60
CA TRP A 1182 -1.27 23.69 -24.04
C TRP A 1182 0.05 24.07 -24.69
N LYS A 1183 1.18 23.67 -24.10
CA LYS A 1183 2.52 23.91 -24.65
C LYS A 1183 2.70 23.26 -26.02
N LYS A 1184 2.13 22.05 -26.24
CA LYS A 1184 2.11 21.42 -27.58
C LYS A 1184 1.18 22.12 -28.58
N LYS A 1185 -0.02 22.58 -28.17
CA LYS A 1185 -0.93 23.33 -29.05
C LYS A 1185 -0.29 24.63 -29.55
N THR A 1186 0.30 25.40 -28.65
CA THR A 1186 0.95 26.68 -28.97
C THR A 1186 2.20 26.51 -29.84
N GLN A 1187 2.99 25.44 -29.64
CA GLN A 1187 4.12 25.08 -30.51
C GLN A 1187 3.68 24.71 -31.94
N SER A 1188 2.58 23.98 -32.11
CA SER A 1188 2.02 23.66 -33.44
C SER A 1188 1.58 24.93 -34.16
N ILE A 1189 0.74 25.76 -33.53
CA ILE A 1189 0.22 26.99 -34.15
C ILE A 1189 1.37 27.93 -34.54
N SER A 1190 2.39 28.05 -33.68
CA SER A 1190 3.55 28.89 -33.97
C SER A 1190 4.40 28.39 -35.14
N SER A 1191 4.40 27.09 -35.45
CA SER A 1191 5.13 26.54 -36.60
C SER A 1191 4.31 26.66 -37.89
N ASP A 1192 3.01 26.40 -37.86
CA ASP A 1192 2.10 26.58 -39.00
C ASP A 1192 2.07 28.03 -39.51
N VAL A 1193 2.03 29.02 -38.60
CA VAL A 1193 2.00 30.46 -38.94
C VAL A 1193 3.32 30.95 -39.56
N ILE A 1194 4.44 30.30 -39.29
CA ILE A 1194 5.73 30.61 -39.94
C ILE A 1194 5.68 30.20 -41.43
N TYR A 1195 5.09 29.04 -41.74
CA TYR A 1195 4.95 28.58 -43.14
C TYR A 1195 3.95 29.43 -43.95
N GLU A 1196 2.82 29.86 -43.38
CA GLU A 1196 1.91 30.76 -44.10
C GLU A 1196 2.56 32.10 -44.48
N ASN A 1197 3.35 32.71 -43.60
CA ASN A 1197 3.99 34.00 -43.88
C ASN A 1197 5.09 33.93 -44.96
N ILE A 1198 5.72 32.76 -45.15
CA ILE A 1198 6.70 32.52 -46.23
C ILE A 1198 5.99 32.35 -47.60
N SER A 1199 4.69 32.03 -47.61
CA SER A 1199 3.92 31.83 -48.85
C SER A 1199 3.39 33.11 -49.53
N LYS A 1200 3.65 34.30 -48.94
CA LYS A 1200 3.09 35.59 -49.39
C LYS A 1200 4.13 36.74 -49.46
N SER A 1201 5.40 36.42 -49.67
CA SER A 1201 6.49 37.38 -49.94
C SER A 1201 7.07 37.19 -51.33
#